data_AF-H0A599-F1
#
_entry.id   AF-H0A599-F1
#
_cell.length_a   1.000
_cell.length_b   1.000
_cell.length_c   1.000
_cell.angle_alpha   90.00
_cell.angle_beta   90.00
_cell.angle_gamma   90.00
#
_symmetry.space_group_name_H-M   'P 1'
#
loop_
_entity.id
_entity.type
_entity.pdbx_description
1 polymer ?
#
loop_
_entity_poly.entity_id
_entity_poly.type
_entity_poly.pdbx_seq_one_letter_code
_entity_poly.pdbx_strand_id
1 'polypeptide(L)'
;MLAVTEPGVHIITAMVSTQLLKTALLENVFGYFAHLDPCPMLLLQPKEAAAEQFSKERITPMVRATPALRALVGTAKTRKADETLLFKSFPGGFLALAGAGSPDNLARRPIRVLLCDEVDKYPVTREGDPIALAEERTATFGVNWLSLRVCSPTVEDESRIAASYAESDQRRASVECPHCQHRQFLDFFKHVDWDKDVTPQGVTHQPETAQIYCEACRKPWSEGERLRALQTTRHHQTRPFKCCGELQYPLEAYDRAWRAVRDGSPVLDPVLQVWDWWAGPRWAVYRAKCQHCGSWAVSNKHAGFQAGKLFSPWQKDKPSDIATKWLAAQGNEDLLMSWWNTQAGLPYRANASKALVLEKLAERGERWAGEVPHGVAVITAGLDVQPDRVELELVGWGRNEESWSLAYEVFEGDANTDEVWNKVDAYLKRTFYRDDGKPFVIAAACIDTGGQNTQKVYEFCKSRLARKIWGIKGESAQNGQRNPVWPTKKPMSRTKASYRPVVIGVNAAKDVVRARLAIEDAGAGYMHVPADRDINWYAQLLAERLDVRESGGRKYRVWVPLPGRRNEALDCRVYAYAALCGLLHFGLGLNRRADEAEQPYQAAPEARRPIETSREETAPPPAAPPPRARPARRSRWAS
;
A
#
# COMPACT_ATOMS: atom_id res chain seq x y z
N MET A 1 -28.42 11.03 6.27
CA MET A 1 -29.04 12.33 6.59
C MET A 1 -28.44 12.98 7.83
N LEU A 2 -28.31 12.30 8.98
CA LEU A 2 -27.83 12.94 10.22
C LEU A 2 -26.45 13.62 10.13
N ALA A 3 -25.52 13.10 9.31
CA ALA A 3 -24.21 13.71 9.09
C ALA A 3 -24.26 15.04 8.31
N VAL A 4 -25.32 15.29 7.54
CA VAL A 4 -25.51 16.51 6.72
C VAL A 4 -25.66 17.74 7.59
N THR A 5 -26.22 17.56 8.78
CA THR A 5 -26.51 18.60 9.77
C THR A 5 -25.62 18.46 11.02
N GLU A 6 -24.55 17.67 10.92
CA GLU A 6 -23.62 17.45 12.01
C GLU A 6 -22.63 18.62 12.12
N PRO A 7 -22.48 19.25 13.30
CA PRO A 7 -21.58 20.39 13.47
C PRO A 7 -20.13 20.09 13.07
N GLY A 8 -19.54 20.95 12.24
CA GLY A 8 -18.15 20.84 11.80
C GLY A 8 -17.90 19.87 10.65
N VAL A 9 -18.91 19.11 10.19
CA VAL A 9 -18.80 18.29 8.98
C VAL A 9 -18.90 19.18 7.74
N HIS A 10 -17.92 19.05 6.86
CA HIS A 10 -17.87 19.76 5.57
C HIS A 10 -17.86 18.80 4.39
N ILE A 11 -17.28 17.62 4.56
CA ILE A 11 -17.19 16.61 3.50
C ILE A 11 -17.89 15.35 4.00
N ILE A 12 -18.77 14.80 3.18
CA ILE A 12 -19.41 13.51 3.42
C ILE A 12 -19.04 12.57 2.28
N THR A 13 -18.49 11.41 2.59
CA THR A 13 -18.19 10.37 1.62
C THR A 13 -19.04 9.14 1.91
N ALA A 14 -19.79 8.65 0.93
CA ALA A 14 -20.50 7.37 1.03
C ALA A 14 -19.95 6.40 -0.03
N MET A 15 -19.01 5.55 0.40
CA MET A 15 -18.51 4.41 -0.36
C MET A 15 -19.40 3.20 -0.06
N VAL A 16 -20.43 3.00 -0.88
CA VAL A 16 -21.47 2.01 -0.58
C VAL A 16 -21.82 1.17 -1.79
N SER A 17 -22.29 -0.05 -1.53
CA SER A 17 -22.75 -0.98 -2.56
C SER A 17 -23.80 -0.38 -3.49
N THR A 18 -23.95 -0.99 -4.67
CA THR A 18 -24.95 -0.57 -5.66
C THR A 18 -26.36 -0.74 -5.10
N GLN A 19 -27.31 0.11 -5.49
CA GLN A 19 -28.72 0.02 -5.10
C GLN A 19 -28.97 -0.03 -3.58
N LEU A 20 -28.13 0.63 -2.77
CA LEU A 20 -28.33 0.75 -1.33
C LEU A 20 -29.04 2.06 -0.96
N LEU A 21 -28.32 3.19 -0.92
CA LEU A 21 -28.84 4.46 -0.42
C LEU A 21 -28.44 5.72 -1.21
N LYS A 22 -27.47 5.63 -2.13
CA LYS A 22 -26.79 6.78 -2.76
C LYS A 22 -27.74 7.83 -3.34
N THR A 23 -28.61 7.42 -4.26
CA THR A 23 -29.57 8.32 -4.92
C THR A 23 -30.54 8.97 -3.94
N ALA A 24 -31.13 8.17 -3.05
CA ALA A 24 -32.07 8.67 -2.04
C ALA A 24 -31.40 9.66 -1.07
N LEU A 25 -30.11 9.47 -0.76
CA LEU A 25 -29.34 10.43 0.03
C LEU A 25 -29.23 11.77 -0.69
N LEU A 26 -28.85 11.78 -1.97
CA LEU A 26 -28.72 13.03 -2.76
C LEU A 26 -30.06 13.77 -2.87
N GLU A 27 -31.15 13.05 -3.18
CA GLU A 27 -32.51 13.60 -3.26
C GLU A 27 -32.93 14.24 -1.93
N ASN A 28 -32.78 13.53 -0.82
CA ASN A 28 -33.18 14.04 0.49
C ASN A 28 -32.34 15.23 0.96
N VAL A 29 -31.05 15.28 0.61
CA VAL A 29 -30.19 16.45 0.88
C VAL A 29 -30.65 17.66 0.07
N PHE A 30 -30.95 17.48 -1.22
CA PHE A 30 -31.56 18.53 -2.02
C PHE A 30 -32.89 19.01 -1.39
N GLY A 31 -33.79 18.10 -1.04
CA GLY A 31 -35.08 18.47 -0.43
C GLY A 31 -34.93 19.23 0.88
N TYR A 32 -33.98 18.83 1.73
CA TYR A 32 -33.66 19.52 2.97
C TYR A 32 -33.21 20.96 2.73
N PHE A 33 -32.20 21.16 1.88
CA PHE A 33 -31.65 22.48 1.59
C PHE A 33 -32.51 23.30 0.63
N ALA A 34 -33.54 22.73 0.01
CA ALA A 34 -34.53 23.52 -0.75
C ALA A 34 -35.62 24.08 0.17
N HIS A 35 -35.99 23.37 1.23
CA HIS A 35 -37.14 23.71 2.08
C HIS A 35 -36.75 24.31 3.43
N LEU A 36 -35.85 23.66 4.17
CA LEU A 36 -35.55 23.98 5.56
C LEU A 36 -34.37 24.93 5.72
N ASP A 37 -33.44 24.92 4.75
CA ASP A 37 -32.26 25.78 4.75
C ASP A 37 -31.88 26.19 3.30
N PRO A 38 -32.74 27.01 2.64
CA PRO A 38 -32.59 27.40 1.24
C PRO A 38 -31.19 27.91 0.87
N CYS A 39 -30.55 27.29 -0.13
CA CYS A 39 -29.26 27.76 -0.64
C CYS A 39 -28.96 27.34 -2.09
N PRO A 40 -27.93 27.95 -2.72
CA PRO A 40 -27.39 27.51 -4.00
C PRO A 40 -26.70 26.14 -3.93
N MET A 41 -27.10 25.21 -4.81
CA MET A 41 -26.58 23.84 -4.86
C MET A 41 -26.13 23.43 -6.27
N LEU A 42 -25.09 22.60 -6.36
CA LEU A 42 -24.64 21.94 -7.59
C LEU A 42 -24.70 20.42 -7.43
N LEU A 43 -25.34 19.73 -8.37
CA LEU A 43 -25.34 18.27 -8.46
C LEU A 43 -24.57 17.81 -9.70
N LEU A 44 -23.48 17.08 -9.48
CA LEU A 44 -22.61 16.55 -10.50
C LEU A 44 -22.95 15.10 -10.83
N GLN A 45 -22.99 14.82 -12.13
CA GLN A 45 -23.10 13.50 -12.71
C GLN A 45 -21.91 13.24 -13.63
N PRO A 46 -21.55 11.98 -13.95
CA PRO A 46 -20.39 11.67 -14.78
C PRO A 46 -20.41 12.33 -16.16
N LYS A 47 -21.61 12.50 -16.74
CA LYS A 47 -21.84 13.07 -18.06
C LYS A 47 -23.08 13.97 -18.03
N GLU A 48 -23.16 14.92 -18.96
CA GLU A 48 -24.30 15.84 -19.08
C GLU A 48 -25.62 15.11 -19.36
N ALA A 49 -25.63 14.11 -20.23
CA ALA A 49 -26.80 13.26 -20.46
C ALA A 49 -27.29 12.54 -19.19
N ALA A 50 -26.37 12.13 -18.30
CA ALA A 50 -26.72 11.53 -17.02
C ALA A 50 -27.30 12.57 -16.05
N ALA A 51 -26.82 13.82 -16.09
CA ALA A 51 -27.41 14.94 -15.35
C ALA A 51 -28.85 15.23 -15.78
N GLU A 52 -29.10 15.23 -17.09
CA GLU A 52 -30.45 15.39 -17.64
C GLU A 52 -31.37 14.26 -17.21
N GLN A 53 -30.90 13.01 -17.32
CA GLN A 53 -31.67 11.83 -16.93
C GLN A 53 -31.99 11.85 -15.43
N PHE A 54 -31.01 12.15 -14.58
CA PHE A 54 -31.21 12.29 -13.14
C PHE A 54 -32.25 13.38 -12.81
N SER A 55 -32.20 14.51 -13.52
CA SER A 55 -33.21 15.56 -13.38
C SER A 55 -34.63 15.09 -13.73
N LYS A 56 -34.79 14.36 -14.85
CA LYS A 56 -36.08 13.87 -15.37
C LYS A 56 -36.65 12.75 -14.51
N GLU A 57 -35.84 11.78 -14.11
CA GLU A 57 -36.27 10.50 -13.54
C GLU A 57 -36.17 10.42 -12.01
N ARG A 58 -35.46 11.36 -11.36
CA ARG A 58 -35.25 11.39 -9.91
C ARG A 58 -35.78 12.67 -9.29
N ILE A 59 -35.14 13.81 -9.58
CA ILE A 59 -35.51 15.09 -8.96
C ILE A 59 -36.94 15.53 -9.31
N THR A 60 -37.35 15.45 -10.58
CA THR A 60 -38.69 15.92 -10.98
C THR A 60 -39.81 15.09 -10.32
N PRO A 61 -39.77 13.74 -10.32
CA PRO A 61 -40.70 12.92 -9.55
C PRO A 61 -40.69 13.24 -8.06
N MET A 62 -39.51 13.39 -7.44
CA MET A 62 -39.37 13.71 -6.02
C MET A 62 -40.06 15.03 -5.66
N VAL A 63 -39.85 16.09 -6.46
CA VAL A 63 -40.51 17.40 -6.29
C VAL A 63 -42.03 17.25 -6.40
N ARG A 64 -42.53 16.51 -7.41
CA ARG A 64 -43.97 16.32 -7.61
C ARG A 64 -44.64 15.55 -6.47
N ALA A 65 -43.95 14.54 -5.94
CA ALA A 65 -44.44 13.67 -4.88
C ALA A 65 -44.43 14.36 -3.50
N THR A 66 -43.59 15.39 -3.32
CA THR A 66 -43.42 16.07 -2.03
C THR A 66 -44.16 17.41 -2.02
N PRO A 67 -45.29 17.57 -1.29
CA PRO A 67 -46.09 18.78 -1.33
C PRO A 67 -45.32 20.08 -1.05
N ALA A 68 -44.41 20.07 -0.06
CA ALA A 68 -43.58 21.22 0.29
C ALA A 68 -42.64 21.63 -0.87
N LEU A 69 -41.96 20.67 -1.51
CA LEU A 69 -41.07 20.95 -2.64
C LEU A 69 -41.85 21.37 -3.88
N ARG A 70 -43.01 20.76 -4.14
CA ARG A 70 -43.90 21.13 -5.24
C ARG A 70 -44.37 22.58 -5.15
N ALA A 71 -44.64 23.06 -3.93
CA ALA A 71 -45.02 24.45 -3.70
C ALA A 71 -43.86 25.44 -3.93
N LEU A 72 -42.62 25.03 -3.63
CA LEU A 72 -41.42 25.87 -3.73
C LEU A 72 -40.83 25.96 -5.14
N VAL A 73 -40.67 24.80 -5.80
CA VAL A 73 -40.03 24.68 -7.12
C VAL A 73 -41.08 24.81 -8.24
N GLY A 74 -42.37 24.72 -7.91
CA GLY A 74 -43.45 24.79 -8.87
C GLY A 74 -43.63 23.52 -9.71
N THR A 75 -44.60 23.60 -10.63
CA THR A 75 -44.93 22.58 -11.63
C THR A 75 -44.66 23.11 -13.04
N ALA A 76 -44.70 22.26 -14.07
CA ALA A 76 -44.46 22.66 -15.46
C ALA A 76 -45.30 23.88 -15.92
N LYS A 77 -46.46 24.13 -15.30
CA LYS A 77 -47.36 25.27 -15.60
C LYS A 77 -47.04 26.56 -14.83
N THR A 78 -46.16 26.50 -13.84
CA THR A 78 -45.83 27.61 -12.92
C THR A 78 -44.33 27.95 -12.94
N ARG A 79 -43.59 27.42 -13.93
CA ARG A 79 -42.17 27.68 -14.11
C ARG A 79 -41.91 29.14 -14.47
N LYS A 80 -40.86 29.71 -13.89
CA LYS A 80 -40.29 30.98 -14.32
C LYS A 80 -39.46 30.78 -15.60
N ALA A 81 -39.25 31.84 -16.37
CA ALA A 81 -38.58 31.79 -17.68
C ALA A 81 -37.12 31.30 -17.62
N ASP A 82 -36.48 31.36 -16.44
CA ASP A 82 -35.11 30.95 -16.16
C ASP A 82 -34.97 29.48 -15.74
N GLU A 83 -36.08 28.74 -15.54
CA GLU A 83 -36.04 27.32 -15.20
C GLU A 83 -35.81 26.43 -16.41
N THR A 84 -34.82 25.55 -16.31
CA THR A 84 -34.48 24.58 -17.37
C THR A 84 -34.49 23.17 -16.82
N LEU A 85 -34.20 22.19 -17.67
CA LEU A 85 -34.06 20.81 -17.21
C LEU A 85 -32.93 20.66 -16.18
N LEU A 86 -31.81 21.36 -16.38
CA LEU A 86 -30.62 21.28 -15.53
C LEU A 86 -30.57 22.39 -14.47
N PHE A 87 -31.61 23.23 -14.37
CA PHE A 87 -31.64 24.33 -13.42
C PHE A 87 -33.05 24.50 -12.82
N LYS A 88 -33.15 24.33 -11.50
CA LYS A 88 -34.40 24.49 -10.75
C LYS A 88 -34.25 25.63 -9.76
N SER A 89 -35.07 26.66 -9.89
CA SER A 89 -35.07 27.81 -8.99
C SER A 89 -36.02 27.59 -7.82
N PHE A 90 -35.74 28.17 -6.67
CA PHE A 90 -36.68 28.25 -5.54
C PHE A 90 -36.33 29.45 -4.65
N PRO A 91 -37.24 29.93 -3.79
CA PRO A 91 -36.94 31.05 -2.90
C PRO A 91 -35.70 30.77 -2.04
N GLY A 92 -34.69 31.65 -2.11
CA GLY A 92 -33.45 31.53 -1.35
C GLY A 92 -32.35 30.68 -2.00
N GLY A 93 -32.57 30.06 -3.16
CA GLY A 93 -31.53 29.24 -3.80
C GLY A 93 -31.89 28.64 -5.15
N PHE A 94 -31.10 27.67 -5.56
CA PHE A 94 -31.33 26.89 -6.79
C PHE A 94 -30.64 25.54 -6.70
N LEU A 95 -31.06 24.61 -7.55
CA LEU A 95 -30.34 23.38 -7.86
C LEU A 95 -29.90 23.42 -9.32
N ALA A 96 -28.59 23.54 -9.55
CA ALA A 96 -27.97 23.34 -10.84
C ALA A 96 -27.49 21.89 -10.97
N LEU A 97 -27.63 21.29 -12.15
CA LEU A 97 -27.11 19.97 -12.48
C LEU A 97 -26.09 20.10 -13.61
N ALA A 98 -24.97 19.40 -13.52
CA ALA A 98 -23.92 19.46 -14.53
C ALA A 98 -23.19 18.11 -14.71
N GLY A 99 -22.60 17.94 -15.89
CA GLY A 99 -21.65 16.85 -16.14
C GLY A 99 -20.25 17.22 -15.64
N ALA A 100 -19.57 16.28 -14.97
CA ALA A 100 -18.23 16.48 -14.42
C ALA A 100 -17.15 16.77 -15.48
N GLY A 101 -17.40 16.44 -16.75
CA GLY A 101 -16.48 16.68 -17.86
C GLY A 101 -16.49 18.10 -18.45
N SER A 102 -17.28 19.03 -17.91
CA SER A 102 -17.39 20.40 -18.42
C SER A 102 -16.90 21.41 -17.38
N PRO A 103 -15.59 21.73 -17.33
CA PRO A 103 -15.02 22.68 -16.37
C PRO A 103 -15.73 24.04 -16.37
N ASP A 104 -16.10 24.54 -17.57
CA ASP A 104 -16.88 25.76 -17.74
C ASP A 104 -18.18 25.74 -16.95
N ASN A 105 -18.88 24.60 -16.86
CA ASN A 105 -20.12 24.47 -16.09
C ASN A 105 -19.87 24.34 -14.58
N LEU A 106 -18.74 23.78 -14.18
CA LEU A 106 -18.32 23.65 -12.78
C LEU A 106 -17.90 25.01 -12.19
N ALA A 107 -17.30 25.88 -13.00
CA ALA A 107 -16.71 27.13 -12.53
C ALA A 107 -17.70 28.33 -12.46
N ARG A 108 -18.92 28.19 -12.99
CA ARG A 108 -19.81 29.36 -13.28
C ARG A 108 -20.32 30.14 -12.08
N ARG A 109 -20.60 29.46 -10.97
CA ARG A 109 -21.46 30.03 -9.90
C ARG A 109 -20.95 29.66 -8.51
N PRO A 110 -21.01 30.58 -7.54
CA PRO A 110 -20.86 30.23 -6.13
C PRO A 110 -21.96 29.28 -5.68
N ILE A 111 -21.59 28.24 -4.93
CA ILE A 111 -22.52 27.26 -4.37
C ILE A 111 -22.19 26.93 -2.93
N ARG A 112 -23.21 26.68 -2.13
CA ARG A 112 -23.05 26.31 -0.72
C ARG A 112 -22.93 24.79 -0.54
N VAL A 113 -23.71 24.05 -1.33
CA VAL A 113 -23.77 22.58 -1.25
C VAL A 113 -23.42 21.95 -2.58
N LEU A 114 -22.42 21.08 -2.57
CA LEU A 114 -21.99 20.26 -3.69
C LEU A 114 -22.44 18.81 -3.49
N LEU A 115 -23.07 18.23 -4.51
CA LEU A 115 -23.60 16.87 -4.52
C LEU A 115 -22.98 16.10 -5.68
N CYS A 116 -22.05 15.19 -5.42
CA CYS A 116 -21.34 14.43 -6.44
C CYS A 116 -21.80 12.97 -6.46
N ASP A 117 -22.46 12.56 -7.55
CA ASP A 117 -22.87 11.18 -7.78
C ASP A 117 -21.88 10.42 -8.67
N GLU A 118 -21.69 9.13 -8.42
CA GLU A 118 -20.87 8.21 -9.20
C GLU A 118 -19.43 8.73 -9.48
N VAL A 119 -18.77 9.26 -8.44
CA VAL A 119 -17.49 9.99 -8.55
C VAL A 119 -16.35 9.21 -9.21
N ASP A 120 -16.33 7.87 -9.10
CA ASP A 120 -15.30 7.05 -9.74
C ASP A 120 -15.36 7.12 -11.27
N LYS A 121 -16.53 7.47 -11.83
CA LYS A 121 -16.75 7.58 -13.28
C LYS A 121 -16.40 8.96 -13.84
N TYR A 122 -15.88 9.87 -13.02
CA TYR A 122 -15.56 11.22 -13.48
C TYR A 122 -14.33 11.20 -14.40
N PRO A 123 -14.36 11.92 -15.53
CA PRO A 123 -13.16 12.06 -16.36
C PRO A 123 -12.14 12.97 -15.66
N VAL A 124 -10.85 12.72 -15.89
CA VAL A 124 -9.82 13.71 -15.55
C VAL A 124 -9.91 14.83 -16.58
N THR A 125 -10.00 16.08 -16.13
CA THR A 125 -10.09 17.23 -17.03
C THR A 125 -8.73 17.90 -17.19
N ARG A 126 -8.59 18.76 -18.21
CA ARG A 126 -7.36 19.56 -18.40
C ARG A 126 -7.11 20.53 -17.25
N GLU A 127 -8.17 20.99 -16.60
CA GLU A 127 -8.13 21.94 -15.48
C GLU A 127 -7.96 21.24 -14.12
N GLY A 128 -7.86 19.91 -14.09
CA GLY A 128 -7.65 19.11 -12.89
C GLY A 128 -8.85 18.25 -12.51
N ASP A 129 -8.95 17.94 -11.21
CA ASP A 129 -10.02 17.10 -10.67
C ASP A 129 -11.36 17.87 -10.60
N PRO A 130 -12.45 17.33 -11.18
CA PRO A 130 -13.75 18.00 -11.19
C PRO A 130 -14.33 18.32 -9.81
N ILE A 131 -14.07 17.49 -8.79
CA ILE A 131 -14.59 17.71 -7.44
C ILE A 131 -13.86 18.90 -6.82
N ALA A 132 -12.53 18.93 -6.93
CA ALA A 132 -11.74 20.05 -6.45
C ALA A 132 -12.17 21.38 -7.11
N LEU A 133 -12.34 21.39 -8.44
CA LEU A 133 -12.80 22.58 -9.17
C LEU A 133 -14.17 23.07 -8.70
N ALA A 134 -15.10 22.15 -8.43
CA ALA A 134 -16.43 22.49 -7.92
C ALA A 134 -16.39 22.92 -6.44
N GLU A 135 -15.51 22.35 -5.62
CA GLU A 135 -15.35 22.72 -4.21
C GLU A 135 -14.80 24.14 -4.05
N GLU A 136 -13.96 24.63 -4.96
CA GLU A 136 -13.53 26.03 -4.98
C GLU A 136 -14.71 27.02 -5.07
N ARG A 137 -15.88 26.59 -5.58
CA ARG A 137 -17.08 27.44 -5.63
C ARG A 137 -17.74 27.64 -4.26
N THR A 138 -17.34 26.85 -3.27
CA THR A 138 -17.82 26.94 -1.89
C THR A 138 -17.08 27.99 -1.05
N ALA A 139 -15.97 28.54 -1.56
CA ALA A 139 -15.09 29.44 -0.82
C ALA A 139 -15.80 30.67 -0.20
N THR A 140 -16.83 31.20 -0.87
CA THR A 140 -17.60 32.36 -0.40
C THR A 140 -18.50 32.07 0.81
N PHE A 141 -18.68 30.80 1.18
CA PHE A 141 -19.57 30.38 2.27
C PHE A 141 -18.86 30.08 3.60
N GLY A 142 -17.55 30.35 3.70
CA GLY A 142 -16.79 30.27 4.95
C GLY A 142 -16.86 28.89 5.61
N VAL A 143 -17.47 28.81 6.81
CA VAL A 143 -17.67 27.55 7.55
C VAL A 143 -19.03 26.88 7.27
N ASN A 144 -19.85 27.43 6.37
CA ASN A 144 -21.21 26.95 6.13
C ASN A 144 -21.37 26.32 4.74
N TRP A 145 -20.44 25.45 4.33
CA TRP A 145 -20.52 24.70 3.08
C TRP A 145 -20.49 23.18 3.32
N LEU A 146 -21.01 22.44 2.34
CA LEU A 146 -21.04 20.98 2.38
C LEU A 146 -20.71 20.38 1.00
N SER A 147 -19.86 19.36 0.98
CA SER A 147 -19.57 18.53 -0.19
C SER A 147 -19.93 17.07 0.11
N LEU A 148 -20.90 16.53 -0.62
CA LEU A 148 -21.34 15.14 -0.49
C LEU A 148 -20.88 14.35 -1.72
N ARG A 149 -20.12 13.28 -1.50
CA ARG A 149 -19.54 12.42 -2.54
C ARG A 149 -20.09 11.01 -2.36
N VAL A 150 -20.76 10.44 -3.36
CA VAL A 150 -21.32 9.10 -3.27
C VAL A 150 -20.93 8.26 -4.48
N CYS A 151 -20.50 7.02 -4.26
CA CYS A 151 -20.22 6.07 -5.34
C CYS A 151 -20.12 4.65 -4.78
N SER A 152 -20.30 3.66 -5.65
CA SER A 152 -19.81 2.30 -5.39
C SER A 152 -18.36 2.25 -5.83
N PRO A 153 -17.44 1.70 -5.02
CA PRO A 153 -16.03 1.67 -5.39
C PRO A 153 -15.80 0.81 -6.63
N THR A 154 -14.76 1.14 -7.38
CA THR A 154 -14.34 0.41 -8.58
C THR A 154 -13.05 -0.35 -8.32
N VAL A 155 -11.97 -0.02 -9.04
CA VAL A 155 -10.69 -0.72 -8.93
C VAL A 155 -9.90 -0.14 -7.75
N GLU A 156 -9.28 -1.02 -6.98
CA GLU A 156 -8.40 -0.63 -5.89
C GLU A 156 -7.28 0.30 -6.37
N ASP A 157 -6.98 1.34 -5.59
CA ASP A 157 -6.04 2.42 -5.89
C ASP A 157 -6.37 3.32 -7.11
N GLU A 158 -7.49 3.10 -7.78
CA GLU A 158 -8.02 4.01 -8.83
C GLU A 158 -9.36 4.63 -8.41
N SER A 159 -10.06 3.97 -7.49
CA SER A 159 -11.34 4.41 -6.94
C SER A 159 -11.20 5.72 -6.14
N ARG A 160 -11.72 6.81 -6.70
CA ARG A 160 -11.77 8.13 -6.05
C ARG A 160 -12.57 8.11 -4.76
N ILE A 161 -13.68 7.36 -4.73
CA ILE A 161 -14.50 7.23 -3.53
C ILE A 161 -13.77 6.47 -2.44
N ALA A 162 -12.95 5.47 -2.79
CA ALA A 162 -12.12 4.75 -1.82
C ALA A 162 -11.03 5.64 -1.24
N ALA A 163 -10.34 6.43 -2.08
CA ALA A 163 -9.37 7.43 -1.61
C ALA A 163 -10.03 8.46 -0.68
N SER A 164 -11.18 9.00 -1.09
CA SER A 164 -11.95 9.94 -0.28
C SER A 164 -12.46 9.31 1.03
N TYR A 165 -12.76 8.02 1.06
CA TYR A 165 -13.13 7.33 2.31
C TYR A 165 -11.89 7.15 3.21
N ALA A 166 -10.74 6.81 2.65
CA ALA A 166 -9.50 6.65 3.40
C ALA A 166 -9.04 7.95 4.09
N GLU A 167 -9.30 9.12 3.51
CA GLU A 167 -9.01 10.44 4.08
C GLU A 167 -9.95 10.85 5.22
N SER A 168 -11.13 10.24 5.29
CA SER A 168 -12.20 10.57 6.25
C SER A 168 -11.97 9.99 7.66
N ASP A 169 -12.95 10.20 8.55
CA ASP A 169 -13.05 9.54 9.86
C ASP A 169 -13.51 8.06 9.81
N GLN A 170 -13.70 7.51 8.61
CA GLN A 170 -13.94 6.10 8.31
C GLN A 170 -15.05 5.48 9.17
N ARG A 171 -16.27 6.01 9.10
CA ARG A 171 -17.37 5.49 9.91
C ARG A 171 -17.88 4.16 9.40
N ARG A 172 -18.02 3.21 10.32
CA ARG A 172 -18.67 1.92 10.07
C ARG A 172 -20.02 1.84 10.76
N ALA A 173 -20.96 1.19 10.08
CA ALA A 173 -22.27 0.88 10.64
C ALA A 173 -22.19 -0.38 11.51
N SER A 174 -22.84 -0.35 12.66
CA SER A 174 -23.01 -1.48 13.56
C SER A 174 -24.49 -1.73 13.83
N VAL A 175 -24.85 -2.96 14.15
CA VAL A 175 -26.22 -3.38 14.51
C VAL A 175 -26.18 -4.25 15.76
N GLU A 176 -27.26 -4.22 16.53
CA GLU A 176 -27.43 -5.06 17.71
C GLU A 176 -27.95 -6.44 17.33
N CYS A 177 -27.37 -7.45 17.96
CA CYS A 177 -27.87 -8.80 17.86
C CYS A 177 -29.26 -8.91 18.50
N PRO A 178 -30.28 -9.46 17.81
CA PRO A 178 -31.63 -9.60 18.36
C PRO A 178 -31.71 -10.59 19.52
N HIS A 179 -30.68 -11.40 19.74
CA HIS A 179 -30.64 -12.43 20.78
C HIS A 179 -29.87 -12.03 22.04
N CYS A 180 -28.84 -11.20 21.91
CA CYS A 180 -27.94 -10.85 23.03
C CYS A 180 -27.54 -9.37 23.07
N GLN A 181 -28.08 -8.54 22.18
CA GLN A 181 -27.80 -7.10 22.06
C GLN A 181 -26.33 -6.72 21.80
N HIS A 182 -25.44 -7.70 21.61
CA HIS A 182 -24.08 -7.45 21.15
C HIS A 182 -24.09 -6.63 19.86
N ARG A 183 -23.35 -5.52 19.86
CA ARG A 183 -23.26 -4.62 18.71
C ARG A 183 -22.13 -5.08 17.80
N GLN A 184 -22.47 -5.54 16.60
CA GLN A 184 -21.52 -6.10 15.65
C GLN A 184 -21.43 -5.29 14.36
N PHE A 185 -20.24 -5.23 13.80
CA PHE A 185 -19.95 -4.60 12.52
C PHE A 185 -20.04 -5.67 11.43
N LEU A 186 -21.21 -5.77 10.79
CA LEU A 186 -21.47 -6.83 9.82
C LEU A 186 -20.38 -6.89 8.75
N ASP A 187 -19.88 -8.10 8.55
CA ASP A 187 -18.83 -8.46 7.62
C ASP A 187 -19.18 -9.84 7.06
N PHE A 188 -19.11 -10.00 5.74
CA PHE A 188 -19.55 -11.20 5.07
C PHE A 188 -18.76 -12.43 5.51
N PHE A 189 -17.43 -12.34 5.56
CA PHE A 189 -16.57 -13.48 5.86
C PHE A 189 -16.53 -13.82 7.36
N LYS A 190 -16.77 -12.82 8.23
CA LYS A 190 -16.80 -13.02 9.69
C LYS A 190 -18.16 -13.51 10.19
N HIS A 191 -19.26 -13.05 9.59
CA HIS A 191 -20.60 -13.24 10.15
C HIS A 191 -21.54 -14.07 9.30
N VAL A 192 -21.30 -14.26 8.00
CA VAL A 192 -22.17 -15.10 7.17
C VAL A 192 -21.58 -16.50 7.08
N ASP A 193 -22.38 -17.49 7.45
CA ASP A 193 -22.02 -18.89 7.29
C ASP A 193 -23.24 -19.68 6.77
N TRP A 194 -22.97 -20.86 6.22
CA TRP A 194 -23.96 -21.74 5.62
C TRP A 194 -23.50 -23.20 5.69
N ASP A 195 -24.45 -24.10 5.56
CA ASP A 195 -24.22 -25.54 5.63
C ASP A 195 -23.38 -26.03 4.44
N LYS A 196 -22.50 -27.00 4.72
CA LYS A 196 -21.55 -27.57 3.76
C LYS A 196 -21.46 -29.07 4.00
N ASP A 197 -21.64 -29.85 2.95
CA ASP A 197 -21.39 -31.29 2.99
C ASP A 197 -19.94 -31.55 2.58
N VAL A 198 -19.15 -32.09 3.51
CA VAL A 198 -17.75 -32.42 3.27
C VAL A 198 -17.64 -33.89 2.91
N THR A 199 -17.24 -34.17 1.68
CA THR A 199 -16.99 -35.53 1.18
C THR A 199 -15.52 -35.69 0.80
N PRO A 200 -14.99 -36.93 0.69
CA PRO A 200 -13.63 -37.16 0.18
C PRO A 200 -13.39 -36.57 -1.23
N GLN A 201 -14.46 -36.35 -2.01
CA GLN A 201 -14.42 -35.82 -3.36
C GLN A 201 -14.47 -34.28 -3.42
N GLY A 202 -14.71 -33.60 -2.29
CA GLY A 202 -14.79 -32.15 -2.20
C GLY A 202 -15.84 -31.63 -1.22
N VAL A 203 -16.00 -30.31 -1.18
CA VAL A 203 -16.98 -29.61 -0.36
C VAL A 203 -18.15 -29.17 -1.23
N THR A 204 -19.35 -29.63 -0.91
CA THR A 204 -20.59 -29.16 -1.54
C THR A 204 -21.20 -28.08 -0.65
N HIS A 205 -21.37 -26.88 -1.21
CA HIS A 205 -21.93 -25.72 -0.49
C HIS A 205 -23.45 -25.64 -0.67
N GLN A 206 -24.18 -25.35 0.41
CA GLN A 206 -25.63 -25.08 0.41
C GLN A 206 -25.91 -23.59 0.71
N PRO A 207 -25.67 -22.66 -0.23
CA PRO A 207 -25.79 -21.21 0.04
C PRO A 207 -27.20 -20.75 0.44
N GLU A 208 -28.24 -21.54 0.13
CA GLU A 208 -29.63 -21.28 0.53
C GLU A 208 -29.84 -21.26 2.05
N THR A 209 -28.98 -21.96 2.80
CA THR A 209 -29.01 -21.99 4.28
C THR A 209 -28.25 -20.82 4.90
N ALA A 210 -27.65 -19.92 4.11
CA ALA A 210 -26.80 -18.89 4.65
C ALA A 210 -27.54 -17.91 5.57
N GLN A 211 -26.95 -17.70 6.75
CA GLN A 211 -27.47 -16.84 7.81
C GLN A 211 -26.36 -15.96 8.39
N ILE A 212 -26.76 -14.86 9.04
CA ILE A 212 -25.84 -14.07 9.86
C ILE A 212 -25.75 -14.72 11.23
N TYR A 213 -24.54 -15.06 11.66
CA TYR A 213 -24.24 -15.57 12.98
C TYR A 213 -23.68 -14.46 13.86
N CYS A 214 -24.21 -14.33 15.07
CA CYS A 214 -23.67 -13.38 16.02
C CYS A 214 -22.26 -13.81 16.47
N GLU A 215 -21.28 -12.93 16.38
CA GLU A 215 -19.92 -13.20 16.86
C GLU A 215 -19.84 -13.41 18.38
N ALA A 216 -20.82 -12.92 19.12
CA ALA A 216 -20.97 -13.17 20.55
C ALA A 216 -21.72 -14.49 20.79
N CYS A 217 -23.05 -14.50 20.65
CA CYS A 217 -23.86 -15.65 21.11
C CYS A 217 -23.91 -16.82 20.12
N ARG A 218 -23.29 -16.70 18.94
CA ARG A 218 -23.27 -17.72 17.86
C ARG A 218 -24.64 -18.17 17.36
N LYS A 219 -25.72 -17.51 17.76
CA LYS A 219 -27.07 -17.79 17.25
C LYS A 219 -27.21 -17.25 15.82
N PRO A 220 -27.79 -18.03 14.90
CA PRO A 220 -28.13 -17.55 13.57
C PRO A 220 -29.29 -16.55 13.62
N TRP A 221 -29.33 -15.65 12.65
CA TRP A 221 -30.44 -14.73 12.44
C TRP A 221 -31.31 -15.20 11.29
N SER A 222 -32.61 -15.32 11.54
CA SER A 222 -33.60 -15.35 10.47
C SER A 222 -33.61 -14.02 9.69
N GLU A 223 -34.15 -14.03 8.48
CA GLU A 223 -34.24 -12.80 7.67
C GLU A 223 -35.09 -11.71 8.37
N GLY A 224 -36.16 -12.10 9.05
CA GLY A 224 -36.97 -11.18 9.85
C GLY A 224 -36.19 -10.56 11.02
N GLU A 225 -35.33 -11.34 11.68
CA GLU A 225 -34.42 -10.86 12.72
C GLU A 225 -33.35 -9.92 12.17
N ARG A 226 -32.78 -10.23 11.00
CA ARG A 226 -31.84 -9.34 10.31
C ARG A 226 -32.48 -7.99 10.03
N LEU A 227 -33.68 -7.96 9.45
CA LEU A 227 -34.38 -6.71 9.14
C LEU A 227 -34.70 -5.87 10.39
N ARG A 228 -35.05 -6.51 11.51
CA ARG A 228 -35.19 -5.83 12.81
C ARG A 228 -33.84 -5.28 13.32
N ALA A 229 -32.77 -6.06 13.21
CA ALA A 229 -31.44 -5.63 13.61
C ALA A 229 -30.98 -4.39 12.83
N LEU A 230 -31.30 -4.28 11.52
CA LEU A 230 -30.99 -3.08 10.73
C LEU A 230 -31.61 -1.78 11.29
N GLN A 231 -32.72 -1.85 12.03
CA GLN A 231 -33.33 -0.67 12.67
C GLN A 231 -32.50 -0.14 13.84
N THR A 232 -31.58 -0.94 14.38
CA THR A 232 -30.68 -0.57 15.48
C THR A 232 -29.35 0.04 15.00
N THR A 233 -29.27 0.34 13.70
CA THR A 233 -28.03 0.83 13.06
C THR A 233 -27.50 2.08 13.76
N ARG A 234 -26.20 2.06 14.08
CA ARG A 234 -25.44 3.22 14.57
C ARG A 234 -24.12 3.33 13.82
N HIS A 235 -23.61 4.54 13.67
CA HIS A 235 -22.34 4.80 13.01
C HIS A 235 -21.26 5.16 14.02
N HIS A 236 -20.07 4.58 13.86
CA HIS A 236 -18.92 4.74 14.75
C HIS A 236 -17.72 5.22 13.94
N GLN A 237 -16.99 6.23 14.40
CA GLN A 237 -15.69 6.59 13.81
C GLN A 237 -14.69 5.45 14.01
N THR A 238 -14.08 4.94 12.94
CA THR A 238 -13.15 3.80 13.05
C THR A 238 -11.75 4.08 12.53
N ARG A 239 -11.48 5.30 12.04
CA ARG A 239 -10.15 5.73 11.61
C ARG A 239 -9.12 5.50 12.73
N PRO A 240 -8.03 4.76 12.49
CA PRO A 240 -6.90 4.71 13.41
C PRO A 240 -6.28 6.09 13.61
N PHE A 241 -5.87 6.42 14.83
CA PHE A 241 -5.33 7.73 15.16
C PHE A 241 -4.19 7.64 16.16
N LYS A 242 -3.27 8.60 16.08
CA LYS A 242 -2.19 8.75 17.05
C LYS A 242 -2.58 9.77 18.11
N CYS A 243 -2.53 9.39 19.38
CA CYS A 243 -2.77 10.28 20.51
C CYS A 243 -1.99 9.78 21.73
N CYS A 244 -1.47 10.71 22.56
CA CYS A 244 -0.65 10.37 23.73
C CYS A 244 0.58 9.50 23.40
N GLY A 245 1.16 9.68 22.21
CA GLY A 245 2.33 8.91 21.76
C GLY A 245 2.01 7.54 21.14
N GLU A 246 0.78 7.04 21.29
CA GLU A 246 0.37 5.70 20.84
C GLU A 246 -0.57 5.75 19.63
N LEU A 247 -0.44 4.76 18.74
CA LEU A 247 -1.37 4.53 17.63
C LEU A 247 -2.53 3.64 18.11
N GLN A 248 -3.75 4.13 18.02
CA GLN A 248 -4.95 3.47 18.52
C GLN A 248 -5.88 3.05 17.39
N TYR A 249 -6.44 1.84 17.52
CA TYR A 249 -7.34 1.22 16.56
C TYR A 249 -8.70 0.98 17.21
N PRO A 250 -9.73 1.81 16.92
CA PRO A 250 -11.03 1.74 17.59
C PRO A 250 -11.69 0.35 17.53
N LEU A 251 -11.67 -0.30 16.37
CA LEU A 251 -12.30 -1.62 16.21
C LEU A 251 -11.60 -2.71 17.00
N GLU A 252 -10.27 -2.72 17.05
CA GLU A 252 -9.52 -3.68 17.85
C GLU A 252 -9.71 -3.44 19.34
N ALA A 253 -9.74 -2.16 19.75
CA ALA A 253 -10.03 -1.78 21.13
C ALA A 253 -11.41 -2.27 21.55
N TYR A 254 -12.41 -2.17 20.67
CA TYR A 254 -13.75 -2.67 20.92
C TYR A 254 -13.79 -4.19 21.00
N ASP A 255 -13.15 -4.89 20.07
CA ASP A 255 -13.05 -6.35 20.09
C ASP A 255 -12.37 -6.85 21.39
N ARG A 256 -11.34 -6.15 21.88
CA ARG A 256 -10.71 -6.43 23.18
C ARG A 256 -11.65 -6.15 24.36
N ALA A 257 -12.26 -4.96 24.41
CA ALA A 257 -13.15 -4.55 25.49
C ALA A 257 -14.35 -5.49 25.61
N TRP A 258 -14.92 -5.92 24.48
CA TRP A 258 -16.04 -6.85 24.45
C TRP A 258 -15.65 -8.25 24.94
N ARG A 259 -14.49 -8.77 24.54
CA ARG A 259 -14.00 -10.08 25.00
C ARG A 259 -13.73 -10.09 26.50
N ALA A 260 -13.18 -9.02 27.06
CA ALA A 260 -12.92 -8.91 28.50
C ALA A 260 -14.20 -8.99 29.36
N VAL A 261 -15.34 -8.48 28.87
CA VAL A 261 -16.63 -8.57 29.58
C VAL A 261 -17.12 -10.02 29.69
N ARG A 262 -16.71 -10.92 28.79
CA ARG A 262 -17.07 -12.35 28.86
C ARG A 262 -16.36 -13.11 29.97
N ASP A 263 -15.20 -12.64 30.38
CA ASP A 263 -14.35 -13.31 31.38
C ASP A 263 -14.70 -12.91 32.83
N GLY A 264 -15.89 -12.33 33.05
CA GLY A 264 -16.38 -11.98 34.39
C GLY A 264 -15.84 -10.64 34.95
N SER A 265 -15.17 -9.83 34.12
CA SER A 265 -14.72 -8.48 34.51
C SER A 265 -15.90 -7.49 34.63
N PRO A 266 -15.85 -6.50 35.53
CA PRO A 266 -16.96 -5.58 35.77
C PRO A 266 -17.39 -4.81 34.51
N VAL A 267 -18.72 -4.69 34.35
CA VAL A 267 -19.43 -4.27 33.14
C VAL A 267 -19.31 -2.76 32.91
N LEU A 268 -18.29 -2.35 32.17
CA LEU A 268 -18.32 -1.10 31.40
C LEU A 268 -18.77 -1.44 29.99
N ASP A 269 -19.84 -0.80 29.49
CA ASP A 269 -20.32 -0.94 28.11
C ASP A 269 -19.13 -0.83 27.14
N PRO A 270 -18.78 -1.92 26.43
CA PRO A 270 -17.60 -1.95 25.56
C PRO A 270 -17.62 -0.87 24.47
N VAL A 271 -18.82 -0.44 24.05
CA VAL A 271 -18.96 0.69 23.13
C VAL A 271 -18.48 1.98 23.78
N LEU A 272 -18.90 2.25 25.02
CA LEU A 272 -18.57 3.47 25.75
C LEU A 272 -17.11 3.52 26.23
N GLN A 273 -16.39 2.39 26.21
CA GLN A 273 -14.94 2.39 26.45
C GLN A 273 -14.16 3.01 25.29
N VAL A 274 -14.66 2.84 24.06
CA VAL A 274 -13.95 3.23 22.84
C VAL A 274 -14.52 4.51 22.21
N TRP A 275 -15.83 4.72 22.37
CA TRP A 275 -16.54 5.83 21.75
C TRP A 275 -17.40 6.60 22.75
N ASP A 276 -17.55 7.90 22.51
CA ASP A 276 -18.59 8.70 23.16
C ASP A 276 -19.76 8.88 22.20
N TRP A 277 -20.98 8.78 22.75
CA TRP A 277 -22.18 9.08 22.00
C TRP A 277 -22.35 10.60 21.86
N TRP A 278 -22.11 11.11 20.65
CA TRP A 278 -22.33 12.52 20.33
C TRP A 278 -23.57 12.67 19.48
N ALA A 279 -24.63 13.25 20.07
CA ALA A 279 -25.90 13.42 19.41
C ALA A 279 -26.57 14.75 19.77
N GLY A 280 -27.46 15.18 18.89
CA GLY A 280 -28.38 16.28 19.07
C GLY A 280 -29.67 16.02 18.30
N PRO A 281 -30.53 17.03 18.10
CA PRO A 281 -31.83 16.83 17.44
C PRO A 281 -31.72 16.33 16.00
N ARG A 282 -30.61 16.62 15.30
CA ARG A 282 -30.41 16.31 13.88
C ARG A 282 -29.07 15.65 13.53
N TRP A 283 -28.27 15.28 14.52
CA TRP A 283 -27.03 14.53 14.29
C TRP A 283 -26.85 13.47 15.37
N ALA A 284 -26.22 12.36 15.05
CA ALA A 284 -25.96 11.29 16.00
C ALA A 284 -24.85 10.37 15.49
N VAL A 285 -23.75 10.28 16.23
CA VAL A 285 -22.58 9.47 15.88
C VAL A 285 -21.77 9.10 17.11
N TYR A 286 -21.20 7.90 17.12
CA TYR A 286 -20.17 7.52 18.09
C TYR A 286 -18.81 8.08 17.67
N ARG A 287 -18.27 9.01 18.47
CA ARG A 287 -16.95 9.61 18.24
C ARG A 287 -15.87 8.84 18.96
N ALA A 288 -14.77 8.54 18.26
CA ALA A 288 -13.68 7.79 18.85
C ALA A 288 -12.93 8.67 19.86
N LYS A 289 -12.69 8.13 21.06
CA LYS A 289 -11.92 8.81 22.11
C LYS A 289 -10.60 8.11 22.38
N CYS A 290 -9.61 8.91 22.74
CA CYS A 290 -8.33 8.39 23.20
C CYS A 290 -8.51 7.62 24.52
N GLN A 291 -7.96 6.40 24.59
CA GLN A 291 -8.03 5.55 25.79
C GLN A 291 -7.32 6.16 27.01
N HIS A 292 -6.35 7.06 26.77
CA HIS A 292 -5.53 7.65 27.84
C HIS A 292 -6.07 9.00 28.35
N CYS A 293 -6.42 9.91 27.43
CA CYS A 293 -6.83 11.27 27.79
C CYS A 293 -8.31 11.58 27.52
N GLY A 294 -9.07 10.66 26.94
CA GLY A 294 -10.48 10.85 26.61
C GLY A 294 -10.76 11.85 25.47
N SER A 295 -9.73 12.48 24.89
CA SER A 295 -9.94 13.47 23.82
C SER A 295 -10.38 12.84 22.50
N TRP A 296 -11.17 13.57 21.73
CA TRP A 296 -11.55 13.19 20.36
C TRP A 296 -10.46 13.57 19.37
N ALA A 297 -9.45 12.69 19.23
CA ALA A 297 -8.31 12.90 18.34
C ALA A 297 -8.68 12.79 16.85
N VAL A 298 -9.78 12.12 16.51
CA VAL A 298 -10.27 12.02 15.12
C VAL A 298 -11.13 13.24 14.79
N SER A 299 -10.68 14.03 13.83
CA SER A 299 -11.46 15.13 13.26
C SER A 299 -12.73 14.60 12.59
N ASN A 300 -13.87 15.28 12.80
CA ASN A 300 -15.12 14.98 12.11
C ASN A 300 -15.36 15.89 10.89
N LYS A 301 -14.36 16.69 10.46
CA LYS A 301 -14.50 17.56 9.27
C LYS A 301 -14.91 16.80 8.01
N HIS A 302 -14.47 15.55 7.91
CA HIS A 302 -14.74 14.65 6.80
C HIS A 302 -15.37 13.36 7.32
N ALA A 303 -16.68 13.24 7.18
CA ALA A 303 -17.47 12.09 7.59
C ALA A 303 -17.52 11.04 6.47
N GLY A 304 -16.83 9.92 6.60
CA GLY A 304 -16.87 8.85 5.61
C GLY A 304 -17.71 7.67 6.06
N PHE A 305 -18.41 7.02 5.13
CA PHE A 305 -19.29 5.90 5.40
C PHE A 305 -19.00 4.76 4.43
N GLN A 306 -18.89 3.55 4.97
CA GLN A 306 -18.79 2.31 4.19
C GLN A 306 -19.93 1.37 4.57
N ALA A 307 -20.60 0.80 3.55
CA ALA A 307 -21.62 -0.22 3.76
C ALA A 307 -21.78 -1.14 2.54
N GLY A 308 -21.80 -2.45 2.81
CA GLY A 308 -22.15 -3.49 1.85
C GLY A 308 -23.62 -3.88 1.88
N LYS A 309 -24.00 -4.85 1.05
CA LYS A 309 -25.37 -5.36 0.90
C LYS A 309 -25.95 -6.03 2.14
N LEU A 310 -25.14 -6.41 3.13
CA LEU A 310 -25.64 -6.90 4.42
C LEU A 310 -26.53 -5.88 5.15
N PHE A 311 -26.34 -4.59 4.87
CA PHE A 311 -27.16 -3.49 5.39
C PHE A 311 -28.37 -3.15 4.51
N SER A 312 -28.62 -3.93 3.45
CA SER A 312 -29.75 -3.71 2.54
C SER A 312 -31.04 -4.28 3.11
N PRO A 313 -32.16 -3.52 3.10
CA PRO A 313 -33.47 -4.04 3.49
C PRO A 313 -34.14 -4.84 2.36
N TRP A 314 -33.53 -4.96 1.19
CA TRP A 314 -34.14 -5.61 0.02
C TRP A 314 -34.06 -7.13 0.09
N GLN A 315 -35.13 -7.80 -0.33
CA GLN A 315 -35.22 -9.26 -0.32
C GLN A 315 -34.17 -9.96 -1.21
N LYS A 316 -33.71 -9.31 -2.28
CA LYS A 316 -32.67 -9.83 -3.20
C LYS A 316 -31.23 -9.68 -2.68
N ASP A 317 -31.09 -9.12 -1.49
CA ASP A 317 -29.82 -8.86 -0.81
C ASP A 317 -29.74 -9.62 0.53
N LYS A 318 -30.55 -10.67 0.72
CA LYS A 318 -30.44 -11.56 1.88
C LYS A 318 -29.11 -12.35 1.86
N PRO A 319 -28.62 -12.84 3.01
CA PRO A 319 -27.31 -13.52 3.09
C PRO A 319 -27.15 -14.68 2.09
N SER A 320 -28.19 -15.48 1.85
CA SER A 320 -28.16 -16.59 0.89
C SER A 320 -27.96 -16.16 -0.57
N ASP A 321 -28.56 -15.05 -0.99
CA ASP A 321 -28.36 -14.51 -2.34
C ASP A 321 -26.95 -13.95 -2.51
N ILE A 322 -26.41 -13.32 -1.46
CA ILE A 322 -25.02 -12.81 -1.44
C ILE A 322 -24.02 -13.97 -1.49
N ALA A 323 -24.26 -15.04 -0.72
CA ALA A 323 -23.45 -16.25 -0.70
C ALA A 323 -23.47 -16.99 -2.04
N THR A 324 -24.63 -17.09 -2.69
CA THR A 324 -24.77 -17.67 -4.03
C THR A 324 -23.93 -16.91 -5.05
N LYS A 325 -23.98 -15.57 -5.04
CA LYS A 325 -23.15 -14.73 -5.92
C LYS A 325 -21.66 -14.88 -5.61
N TRP A 326 -21.27 -15.03 -4.34
CA TRP A 326 -19.88 -15.25 -3.93
C TRP A 326 -19.32 -16.56 -4.49
N LEU A 327 -20.08 -17.65 -4.36
CA LEU A 327 -19.72 -18.97 -4.88
C LEU A 327 -19.63 -18.96 -6.41
N ALA A 328 -20.58 -18.32 -7.09
CA ALA A 328 -20.55 -18.18 -8.55
C ALA A 328 -19.38 -17.32 -9.05
N ALA A 329 -18.87 -16.41 -8.22
CA ALA A 329 -17.71 -15.59 -8.55
C ALA A 329 -16.37 -16.34 -8.39
N GLN A 330 -16.32 -17.42 -7.60
CA GLN A 330 -15.08 -18.16 -7.39
C GLN A 330 -14.49 -18.65 -8.72
N GLY A 331 -13.19 -18.41 -8.92
CA GLY A 331 -12.49 -18.79 -10.14
C GLY A 331 -12.72 -17.86 -11.34
N ASN A 332 -13.49 -16.78 -11.19
CA ASN A 332 -13.70 -15.77 -12.23
C ASN A 332 -13.42 -14.35 -11.70
N GLU A 333 -12.29 -13.78 -12.12
CA GLU A 333 -11.82 -12.47 -11.66
C GLU A 333 -12.80 -11.31 -11.95
N ASP A 334 -13.51 -11.34 -13.08
CA ASP A 334 -14.49 -10.29 -13.42
C ASP A 334 -15.71 -10.37 -12.49
N LEU A 335 -16.14 -11.59 -12.17
CA LEU A 335 -17.22 -11.81 -11.21
C LEU A 335 -16.79 -11.50 -9.77
N LEU A 336 -15.54 -11.78 -9.40
CA LEU A 336 -14.98 -11.37 -8.09
C LEU A 336 -14.96 -9.86 -7.95
N MET A 337 -14.45 -9.15 -8.96
CA MET A 337 -14.47 -7.69 -8.98
C MET A 337 -15.90 -7.15 -8.86
N SER A 338 -16.84 -7.72 -9.61
CA SER A 338 -18.26 -7.37 -9.50
C SER A 338 -18.80 -7.62 -8.09
N TRP A 339 -18.46 -8.75 -7.47
CA TRP A 339 -18.95 -9.11 -6.14
C TRP A 339 -18.42 -8.14 -5.07
N TRP A 340 -17.12 -7.86 -5.05
CA TRP A 340 -16.53 -6.93 -4.07
C TRP A 340 -17.10 -5.50 -4.21
N ASN A 341 -17.13 -4.99 -5.45
CA ASN A 341 -17.57 -3.62 -5.71
C ASN A 341 -19.07 -3.43 -5.45
N THR A 342 -19.89 -4.41 -5.86
CA THR A 342 -21.36 -4.27 -5.84
C THR A 342 -22.05 -4.93 -4.65
N GLN A 343 -21.47 -5.98 -4.06
CA GLN A 343 -22.02 -6.66 -2.89
C GLN A 343 -21.34 -6.18 -1.61
N ALA A 344 -20.01 -6.27 -1.52
CA ALA A 344 -19.28 -5.84 -0.32
C ALA A 344 -19.18 -4.32 -0.18
N GLY A 345 -19.26 -3.58 -1.30
CA GLY A 345 -19.07 -2.12 -1.30
C GLY A 345 -17.62 -1.76 -0.97
N LEU A 346 -16.67 -2.56 -1.43
CA LEU A 346 -15.23 -2.39 -1.24
C LEU A 346 -14.53 -2.47 -2.60
N PRO A 347 -13.44 -1.70 -2.80
CA PRO A 347 -12.68 -1.78 -4.04
C PRO A 347 -12.01 -3.16 -4.16
N TYR A 348 -11.83 -3.62 -5.40
CA TYR A 348 -11.12 -4.85 -5.70
C TYR A 348 -10.21 -4.68 -6.91
N ARG A 349 -9.04 -5.30 -6.86
CA ARG A 349 -8.15 -5.44 -8.03
C ARG A 349 -7.99 -6.92 -8.39
N ALA A 350 -8.38 -7.23 -9.63
CA ALA A 350 -8.13 -8.54 -10.23
C ALA A 350 -6.62 -8.79 -10.36
N ASN A 351 -6.17 -10.00 -10.02
CA ASN A 351 -4.75 -10.38 -10.02
C ASN A 351 -3.85 -9.57 -9.05
N ALA A 352 -4.37 -9.13 -7.90
CA ALA A 352 -3.50 -8.83 -6.77
C ALA A 352 -2.76 -10.14 -6.40
N SER A 353 -1.59 -10.34 -7.01
CA SER A 353 -0.63 -11.40 -6.69
C SER A 353 -0.70 -11.66 -5.19
N LYS A 354 -1.22 -12.84 -4.78
CA LYS A 354 -1.58 -13.24 -3.40
C LYS A 354 -1.16 -12.15 -2.41
N ALA A 355 -2.08 -11.26 -2.03
CA ALA A 355 -1.74 -10.04 -1.29
C ALA A 355 -0.75 -10.36 -0.15
N LEU A 356 0.51 -10.01 -0.37
CA LEU A 356 1.58 -10.22 0.59
C LEU A 356 1.31 -9.24 1.71
N VAL A 357 0.88 -9.76 2.86
CA VAL A 357 0.59 -8.96 4.06
C VAL A 357 1.92 -8.71 4.77
N LEU A 358 2.23 -7.44 5.04
CA LEU A 358 3.52 -7.02 5.59
C LEU A 358 3.80 -7.69 6.94
N GLU A 359 2.79 -7.74 7.80
CA GLU A 359 2.86 -8.31 9.14
C GLU A 359 3.21 -9.81 9.06
N LYS A 360 2.58 -10.55 8.14
CA LYS A 360 2.87 -11.97 7.92
C LYS A 360 4.28 -12.21 7.38
N LEU A 361 4.83 -11.29 6.58
CA LEU A 361 6.21 -11.39 6.11
C LEU A 361 7.21 -11.08 7.24
N ALA A 362 6.90 -10.13 8.12
CA ALA A 362 7.73 -9.80 9.27
C ALA A 362 7.76 -10.92 10.32
N GLU A 363 6.64 -11.62 10.52
CA GLU A 363 6.54 -12.79 11.40
C GLU A 363 7.46 -13.96 10.99
N ARG A 364 7.89 -14.01 9.72
CA ARG A 364 8.86 -15.00 9.21
C ARG A 364 10.31 -14.69 9.59
N GLY A 365 10.55 -13.64 10.36
CA GLY A 365 11.89 -13.26 10.81
C GLY A 365 12.58 -14.36 11.61
N GLU A 366 13.79 -14.73 11.22
CA GLU A 366 14.56 -15.82 11.84
C GLU A 366 15.76 -15.29 12.64
N ARG A 367 16.21 -16.05 13.65
CA ARG A 367 17.47 -15.78 14.36
C ARG A 367 18.47 -16.89 14.06
N TRP A 368 19.68 -16.51 13.70
CA TRP A 368 20.77 -17.43 13.40
C TRP A 368 22.05 -17.04 14.16
N ALA A 369 22.93 -18.03 14.42
CA ALA A 369 24.04 -17.90 15.38
C ALA A 369 25.29 -17.17 14.85
N GLY A 370 25.48 -17.06 13.53
CA GLY A 370 26.64 -16.41 12.89
C GLY A 370 26.23 -15.38 11.84
N GLU A 371 27.19 -14.62 11.28
CA GLU A 371 26.89 -13.64 10.23
C GLU A 371 26.37 -14.29 8.94
N VAL A 372 26.75 -15.55 8.72
CA VAL A 372 26.32 -16.37 7.58
C VAL A 372 25.65 -17.65 8.13
N PRO A 373 24.36 -17.88 7.87
CA PRO A 373 23.66 -19.10 8.28
C PRO A 373 24.15 -20.36 7.54
N HIS A 374 23.87 -21.54 8.11
CA HIS A 374 23.95 -22.80 7.38
C HIS A 374 23.01 -22.81 6.18
N GLY A 375 23.38 -23.50 5.10
CA GLY A 375 22.66 -23.48 3.81
C GLY A 375 23.18 -22.45 2.80
N VAL A 376 23.87 -21.39 3.24
CA VAL A 376 24.49 -20.40 2.33
C VAL A 376 25.72 -20.98 1.63
N ALA A 377 25.73 -20.91 0.29
CA ALA A 377 26.81 -21.40 -0.57
C ALA A 377 27.63 -20.26 -1.21
N VAL A 378 27.00 -19.14 -1.51
CA VAL A 378 27.64 -17.97 -2.14
C VAL A 378 26.97 -16.69 -1.68
N ILE A 379 27.73 -15.61 -1.55
CA ILE A 379 27.22 -14.29 -1.18
C ILE A 379 27.33 -13.34 -2.37
N THR A 380 26.25 -12.62 -2.67
CA THR A 380 26.24 -11.50 -3.61
C THR A 380 25.75 -10.22 -2.93
N ALA A 381 26.01 -9.08 -3.55
CA ALA A 381 25.51 -7.78 -3.08
C ALA A 381 24.79 -7.01 -4.19
N GLY A 382 23.74 -6.28 -3.82
CA GLY A 382 23.05 -5.33 -4.68
C GLY A 382 23.13 -3.94 -4.05
N LEU A 383 23.54 -2.96 -4.84
CA LEU A 383 23.74 -1.59 -4.37
C LEU A 383 22.90 -0.62 -5.19
N ASP A 384 22.14 0.22 -4.48
CA ASP A 384 21.41 1.36 -5.04
C ASP A 384 22.09 2.67 -4.65
N VAL A 385 22.27 3.57 -5.62
CA VAL A 385 23.05 4.80 -5.46
C VAL A 385 22.10 5.99 -5.48
N GLN A 386 22.03 6.71 -4.36
CA GLN A 386 21.30 7.97 -4.23
C GLN A 386 22.29 9.14 -4.11
N PRO A 387 21.88 10.40 -4.34
CA PRO A 387 22.80 11.53 -4.28
C PRO A 387 23.51 11.69 -2.93
N ASP A 388 22.85 11.32 -1.83
CA ASP A 388 23.28 11.54 -0.44
C ASP A 388 23.70 10.26 0.31
N ARG A 389 23.57 9.08 -0.31
CA ARG A 389 23.88 7.78 0.32
C ARG A 389 24.00 6.65 -0.69
N VAL A 390 24.60 5.55 -0.27
CA VAL A 390 24.59 4.27 -1.00
C VAL A 390 23.95 3.20 -0.12
N GLU A 391 22.88 2.57 -0.59
CA GLU A 391 22.22 1.45 0.10
C GLU A 391 22.73 0.12 -0.46
N LEU A 392 23.00 -0.84 0.42
CA LEU A 392 23.55 -2.15 0.07
C LEU A 392 22.76 -3.24 0.76
N GLU A 393 22.24 -4.19 -0.02
CA GLU A 393 21.77 -5.47 0.51
C GLU A 393 22.78 -6.59 0.22
N LEU A 394 23.15 -7.33 1.27
CA LEU A 394 23.97 -8.53 1.21
C LEU A 394 23.06 -9.76 1.22
N VAL A 395 23.15 -10.61 0.19
CA VAL A 395 22.29 -11.79 0.05
C VAL A 395 23.14 -13.06 -0.07
N GLY A 396 22.92 -14.00 0.84
CA GLY A 396 23.43 -15.36 0.76
C GLY A 396 22.51 -16.23 -0.09
N TRP A 397 23.07 -17.10 -0.92
CA TRP A 397 22.33 -18.02 -1.80
C TRP A 397 22.75 -19.45 -1.55
N GLY A 398 21.77 -20.34 -1.41
CA GLY A 398 21.93 -21.76 -1.16
C GLY A 398 21.38 -22.61 -2.29
N ARG A 399 21.01 -23.85 -1.95
CA ARG A 399 20.49 -24.83 -2.91
C ARG A 399 19.21 -24.31 -3.56
N ASN A 400 19.05 -24.53 -4.86
CA ASN A 400 17.87 -24.15 -5.64
C ASN A 400 17.46 -22.67 -5.46
N GLU A 401 18.45 -21.79 -5.27
CA GLU A 401 18.26 -20.34 -5.11
C GLU A 401 17.43 -19.94 -3.88
N GLU A 402 17.36 -20.81 -2.86
CA GLU A 402 17.02 -20.39 -1.49
C GLU A 402 17.99 -19.28 -1.03
N SER A 403 17.48 -18.28 -0.32
CA SER A 403 18.24 -17.05 -0.08
C SER A 403 18.07 -16.47 1.33
N TRP A 404 19.12 -15.81 1.83
CA TRP A 404 19.18 -15.18 3.15
C TRP A 404 19.55 -13.70 3.01
N SER A 405 18.71 -12.79 3.55
CA SER A 405 19.05 -11.36 3.70
C SER A 405 20.06 -11.20 4.84
N LEU A 406 21.36 -11.26 4.54
CA LEU A 406 22.39 -11.28 5.58
C LEU A 406 22.58 -9.91 6.26
N ALA A 407 22.55 -8.84 5.47
CA ALA A 407 22.73 -7.47 5.97
C ALA A 407 22.07 -6.46 5.03
N TYR A 408 21.65 -5.33 5.59
CA TYR A 408 21.18 -4.16 4.85
C TYR A 408 21.87 -2.94 5.45
N GLU A 409 22.76 -2.30 4.68
CA GLU A 409 23.63 -1.22 5.15
C GLU A 409 23.36 0.05 4.36
N VAL A 410 23.38 1.19 5.05
CA VAL A 410 23.23 2.52 4.45
C VAL A 410 24.50 3.32 4.71
N PHE A 411 25.26 3.60 3.65
CA PHE A 411 26.47 4.41 3.73
C PHE A 411 26.13 5.86 3.40
N GLU A 412 25.98 6.69 4.44
CA GLU A 412 25.70 8.12 4.29
C GLU A 412 26.93 8.87 3.73
N GLY A 413 26.66 9.81 2.80
CA GLY A 413 27.67 10.67 2.19
C GLY A 413 27.38 10.98 0.73
N ASP A 414 27.92 12.10 0.23
CA ASP A 414 27.77 12.49 -1.18
C ASP A 414 28.39 11.43 -2.10
N ALA A 415 27.56 10.81 -2.94
CA ALA A 415 27.93 9.75 -3.88
C ALA A 415 28.94 10.19 -4.97
N ASN A 416 29.27 11.48 -5.08
CA ASN A 416 30.34 11.97 -5.94
C ASN A 416 31.73 11.97 -5.26
N THR A 417 31.78 11.85 -3.94
CA THR A 417 33.04 11.92 -3.16
C THR A 417 33.68 10.55 -2.96
N ASP A 418 35.00 10.48 -2.83
CA ASP A 418 35.70 9.21 -2.59
C ASP A 418 35.45 8.63 -1.19
N GLU A 419 35.00 9.44 -0.23
CA GLU A 419 34.82 9.00 1.16
C GLU A 419 33.80 7.86 1.27
N VAL A 420 32.61 8.03 0.68
CA VAL A 420 31.56 7.01 0.71
C VAL A 420 31.98 5.75 -0.04
N TRP A 421 32.65 5.89 -1.19
CA TRP A 421 33.12 4.76 -1.98
C TRP A 421 34.25 3.97 -1.31
N ASN A 422 35.09 4.63 -0.50
CA ASN A 422 36.10 3.95 0.31
C ASN A 422 35.45 3.09 1.41
N LYS A 423 34.39 3.59 2.05
CA LYS A 423 33.59 2.81 3.03
C LYS A 423 32.93 1.60 2.35
N VAL A 424 32.29 1.81 1.19
CA VAL A 424 31.67 0.74 0.39
C VAL A 424 32.71 -0.31 -0.04
N ASP A 425 33.88 0.08 -0.54
CA ASP A 425 34.91 -0.88 -0.96
C ASP A 425 35.51 -1.65 0.21
N ALA A 426 35.68 -1.01 1.37
CA ALA A 426 36.11 -1.68 2.59
C ALA A 426 35.09 -2.75 3.01
N TYR A 427 33.80 -2.42 2.97
CA TYR A 427 32.73 -3.38 3.25
C TYR A 427 32.70 -4.53 2.24
N LEU A 428 32.83 -4.24 0.94
CA LEU A 428 32.87 -5.27 -0.10
C LEU A 428 34.07 -6.23 0.02
N LYS A 429 35.16 -5.81 0.70
CA LYS A 429 36.37 -6.62 0.93
C LYS A 429 36.31 -7.46 2.22
N ARG A 430 35.33 -7.18 3.10
CA ARG A 430 35.18 -7.87 4.38
C ARG A 430 34.98 -9.38 4.17
N THR A 431 35.53 -10.16 5.09
CA THR A 431 35.24 -11.59 5.23
C THR A 431 34.15 -11.77 6.28
N PHE A 432 33.12 -12.53 5.94
CA PHE A 432 31.99 -12.86 6.80
C PHE A 432 32.17 -14.29 7.30
N TYR A 433 31.69 -14.60 8.50
CA TYR A 433 31.93 -15.91 9.11
C TYR A 433 30.61 -16.59 9.47
N ARG A 434 30.54 -17.89 9.17
CA ARG A 434 29.53 -18.79 9.73
C ARG A 434 29.92 -19.18 11.16
N ASP A 435 28.96 -19.67 11.95
CA ASP A 435 29.16 -20.07 13.35
C ASP A 435 30.29 -21.10 13.55
N ASP A 436 30.54 -21.96 12.56
CA ASP A 436 31.65 -22.92 12.52
C ASP A 436 33.01 -22.33 12.09
N GLY A 437 33.08 -21.00 11.91
CA GLY A 437 34.29 -20.28 11.53
C GLY A 437 34.61 -20.32 10.03
N LYS A 438 33.74 -20.90 9.18
CA LYS A 438 33.95 -20.93 7.73
C LYS A 438 33.91 -19.51 7.14
N PRO A 439 34.95 -19.06 6.41
CA PRO A 439 35.01 -17.73 5.84
C PRO A 439 34.23 -17.64 4.52
N PHE A 440 33.47 -16.56 4.35
CA PHE A 440 32.76 -16.19 3.13
C PHE A 440 33.17 -14.79 2.67
N VAL A 441 33.21 -14.61 1.36
CA VAL A 441 33.46 -13.31 0.72
C VAL A 441 32.38 -13.04 -0.32
N ILE A 442 32.17 -11.77 -0.63
CA ILE A 442 31.23 -11.36 -1.68
C ILE A 442 31.78 -11.79 -3.04
N ALA A 443 31.08 -12.71 -3.71
CA ALA A 443 31.52 -13.31 -4.96
C ALA A 443 31.23 -12.45 -6.19
N ALA A 444 30.18 -11.61 -6.11
CA ALA A 444 29.84 -10.62 -7.12
C ALA A 444 28.94 -9.53 -6.53
N ALA A 445 28.96 -8.35 -7.13
CA ALA A 445 28.05 -7.26 -6.77
C ALA A 445 27.54 -6.53 -8.02
N CYS A 446 26.30 -6.07 -7.97
CA CYS A 446 25.71 -5.19 -8.98
C CYS A 446 25.43 -3.82 -8.37
N ILE A 447 25.83 -2.75 -9.05
CA ILE A 447 25.65 -1.36 -8.60
C ILE A 447 24.85 -0.60 -9.66
N ASP A 448 23.73 0.02 -9.27
CA ASP A 448 22.98 0.84 -10.22
C ASP A 448 23.77 2.06 -10.69
N THR A 449 23.66 2.31 -11.99
CA THR A 449 24.35 3.43 -12.66
C THR A 449 23.37 4.50 -13.13
N GLY A 450 22.07 4.35 -12.80
CA GLY A 450 21.05 5.37 -13.00
C GLY A 450 21.30 6.62 -12.14
N GLY A 451 20.64 7.73 -12.50
CA GLY A 451 20.69 8.98 -11.72
C GLY A 451 21.82 9.95 -12.08
N GLN A 452 22.17 10.83 -11.14
CA GLN A 452 23.10 11.96 -11.35
C GLN A 452 24.58 11.58 -11.15
N ASN A 453 24.88 10.42 -10.56
CA ASN A 453 26.23 10.02 -10.13
C ASN A 453 26.91 8.99 -11.06
N THR A 454 26.37 8.77 -12.27
CA THR A 454 26.76 7.68 -13.20
C THR A 454 28.26 7.56 -13.45
N GLN A 455 28.97 8.69 -13.59
CA GLN A 455 30.40 8.69 -13.92
C GLN A 455 31.26 8.10 -12.80
N LYS A 456 30.96 8.43 -11.54
CA LYS A 456 31.72 7.95 -10.38
C LYS A 456 31.53 6.44 -10.18
N VAL A 457 30.30 5.96 -10.35
CA VAL A 457 29.98 4.53 -10.30
C VAL A 457 30.74 3.76 -11.39
N TYR A 458 30.86 4.31 -12.60
CA TYR A 458 31.62 3.68 -13.68
C TYR A 458 33.11 3.55 -13.34
N GLU A 459 33.74 4.58 -12.79
CA GLU A 459 35.15 4.54 -12.36
C GLU A 459 35.38 3.49 -11.26
N PHE A 460 34.46 3.43 -10.30
CA PHE A 460 34.48 2.46 -9.21
C PHE A 460 34.40 1.01 -9.71
N CYS A 461 33.44 0.72 -10.60
CA CYS A 461 33.25 -0.63 -11.15
C CYS A 461 34.38 -1.03 -12.11
N LYS A 462 34.85 -0.10 -12.95
CA LYS A 462 35.90 -0.34 -13.95
C LYS A 462 37.21 -0.81 -13.32
N SER A 463 37.57 -0.27 -12.16
CA SER A 463 38.78 -0.67 -11.41
C SER A 463 38.63 -2.02 -10.71
N ARG A 464 37.40 -2.56 -10.59
CA ARG A 464 37.06 -3.74 -9.77
C ARG A 464 36.42 -4.89 -10.56
N LEU A 465 36.49 -4.86 -11.89
CA LEU A 465 35.98 -5.93 -12.77
C LEU A 465 36.54 -7.33 -12.43
N ALA A 466 37.79 -7.42 -11.98
CA ALA A 466 38.40 -8.69 -11.57
C ALA A 466 37.69 -9.34 -10.37
N ARG A 467 37.06 -8.54 -9.51
CA ARG A 467 36.24 -8.98 -8.37
C ARG A 467 34.76 -9.18 -8.73
N LYS A 468 34.40 -9.12 -10.02
CA LYS A 468 33.02 -9.27 -10.51
C LYS A 468 32.05 -8.24 -9.90
N ILE A 469 32.54 -7.00 -9.74
CA ILE A 469 31.71 -5.85 -9.37
C ILE A 469 31.27 -5.18 -10.69
N TRP A 470 29.97 -5.22 -10.96
CA TRP A 470 29.39 -4.79 -12.23
C TRP A 470 28.49 -3.57 -12.03
N GLY A 471 28.72 -2.51 -12.81
CA GLY A 471 27.73 -1.45 -12.97
C GLY A 471 26.63 -1.92 -13.91
N ILE A 472 25.39 -1.75 -13.50
CA ILE A 472 24.20 -2.21 -14.21
C ILE A 472 23.34 -1.02 -14.64
N LYS A 473 22.53 -1.23 -15.67
CA LYS A 473 21.49 -0.29 -16.09
C LYS A 473 20.21 -1.07 -16.35
N GLY A 474 19.09 -0.60 -15.79
CA GLY A 474 17.79 -1.15 -16.12
C GLY A 474 17.43 -0.93 -17.58
N GLU A 475 16.90 -1.96 -18.23
CA GLU A 475 16.42 -1.82 -19.61
C GLU A 475 15.16 -0.97 -19.70
N SER A 476 15.07 -0.08 -20.70
CA SER A 476 13.85 0.64 -21.04
C SER A 476 12.86 -0.31 -21.72
N ALA A 477 11.97 -0.91 -20.94
CA ALA A 477 10.98 -1.84 -21.47
C ALA A 477 10.07 -1.17 -22.51
N GLN A 478 10.05 -1.68 -23.74
CA GLN A 478 9.02 -1.36 -24.74
C GLN A 478 7.88 -2.39 -24.63
N ASN A 479 6.65 -1.91 -24.44
CA ASN A 479 5.42 -2.73 -24.51
C ASN A 479 5.38 -3.97 -23.58
N GLY A 480 6.04 -3.92 -22.42
CA GLY A 480 5.96 -4.97 -21.39
C GLY A 480 6.69 -6.28 -21.67
N GLN A 481 7.56 -6.33 -22.69
CA GLN A 481 8.39 -7.52 -22.96
C GLN A 481 9.31 -7.85 -21.76
N ARG A 482 9.47 -9.16 -21.49
CA ARG A 482 10.34 -9.68 -20.44
C ARG A 482 11.64 -10.19 -21.06
N ASN A 483 12.70 -9.42 -20.91
CA ASN A 483 14.03 -9.87 -21.27
C ASN A 483 14.67 -10.64 -20.09
N PRO A 484 15.62 -11.57 -20.38
CA PRO A 484 16.31 -12.31 -19.34
C PRO A 484 16.97 -11.39 -18.32
N VAL A 485 16.98 -11.81 -17.04
CA VAL A 485 17.57 -11.03 -15.94
C VAL A 485 19.01 -10.64 -16.26
N TRP A 486 19.81 -11.59 -16.71
CA TRP A 486 21.17 -11.36 -17.21
C TRP A 486 21.22 -11.52 -18.73
N PRO A 487 21.91 -10.63 -19.48
CA PRO A 487 21.93 -10.68 -20.94
C PRO A 487 22.56 -11.99 -21.44
N THR A 488 21.90 -12.61 -22.43
CA THR A 488 22.31 -13.90 -23.02
C THR A 488 23.37 -13.77 -24.11
N LYS A 489 23.49 -12.60 -24.75
CA LYS A 489 24.54 -12.32 -25.74
C LYS A 489 25.85 -12.00 -25.03
N LYS A 490 26.91 -12.76 -25.32
CA LYS A 490 28.27 -12.48 -24.80
C LYS A 490 28.65 -11.03 -25.11
N PRO A 491 28.91 -10.17 -24.11
CA PRO A 491 29.41 -8.84 -24.39
C PRO A 491 30.78 -8.94 -25.09
N MET A 492 30.99 -8.09 -26.09
CA MET A 492 32.25 -7.98 -26.82
C MET A 492 33.42 -7.74 -25.84
N SER A 493 34.60 -8.30 -26.14
CA SER A 493 35.79 -8.28 -25.28
C SER A 493 36.00 -6.95 -24.56
N ARG A 494 35.94 -6.97 -23.22
CA ARG A 494 35.99 -5.79 -22.36
C ARG A 494 37.43 -5.37 -22.11
N THR A 495 37.98 -4.49 -22.94
CA THR A 495 39.22 -3.78 -22.59
C THR A 495 38.92 -2.59 -21.66
N LYS A 496 39.90 -2.18 -20.83
CA LYS A 496 39.81 -0.97 -19.98
C LYS A 496 39.43 0.31 -20.77
N ALA A 497 39.49 0.31 -22.10
CA ALA A 497 39.14 1.47 -22.92
C ALA A 497 37.62 1.65 -23.18
N SER A 498 36.77 0.61 -23.03
CA SER A 498 35.36 0.66 -23.45
C SER A 498 34.39 0.08 -22.42
N TYR A 499 34.41 0.57 -21.17
CA TYR A 499 33.47 0.13 -20.14
C TYR A 499 32.03 0.52 -20.51
N ARG A 500 31.14 -0.46 -20.63
CA ARG A 500 29.69 -0.26 -20.74
C ARG A 500 28.98 -0.99 -19.59
N PRO A 501 27.97 -0.38 -18.95
CA PRO A 501 27.18 -1.05 -17.92
C PRO A 501 26.43 -2.26 -18.50
N VAL A 502 26.15 -3.24 -17.66
CA VAL A 502 25.37 -4.42 -18.04
C VAL A 502 23.89 -4.05 -18.04
N VAL A 503 23.22 -4.22 -19.18
CA VAL A 503 21.76 -4.02 -19.27
C VAL A 503 21.08 -5.27 -18.72
N ILE A 504 20.30 -5.11 -17.66
CA ILE A 504 19.61 -6.21 -16.98
C ILE A 504 18.09 -6.14 -17.14
N GLY A 505 17.44 -7.31 -17.19
CA GLY A 505 15.99 -7.44 -17.23
C GLY A 505 15.36 -7.21 -15.86
N VAL A 506 15.26 -5.96 -15.40
CA VAL A 506 14.74 -5.58 -14.07
C VAL A 506 13.33 -6.12 -13.84
N ASN A 507 12.44 -6.03 -14.83
CA ASN A 507 11.07 -6.53 -14.71
C ASN A 507 11.02 -8.05 -14.48
N ALA A 508 11.88 -8.83 -15.15
CA ALA A 508 11.94 -10.27 -14.95
C ALA A 508 12.51 -10.62 -13.57
N ALA A 509 13.48 -9.83 -13.08
CA ALA A 509 14.01 -10.01 -11.73
C ALA A 509 12.96 -9.67 -10.66
N LYS A 510 12.19 -8.58 -10.85
CA LYS A 510 11.06 -8.21 -9.97
C LYS A 510 9.98 -9.28 -9.95
N ASP A 511 9.64 -9.88 -11.09
CA ASP A 511 8.70 -11.00 -11.14
C ASP A 511 9.19 -12.20 -10.30
N VAL A 512 10.47 -12.55 -10.39
CA VAL A 512 11.06 -13.66 -9.61
C VAL A 512 11.06 -13.34 -8.11
N VAL A 513 11.52 -12.15 -7.72
CA VAL A 513 11.53 -11.72 -6.31
C VAL A 513 10.10 -11.73 -5.75
N ARG A 514 9.13 -11.21 -6.50
CA ARG A 514 7.72 -11.21 -6.09
C ARG A 514 7.17 -12.63 -5.91
N ALA A 515 7.49 -13.55 -6.83
CA ALA A 515 7.06 -14.93 -6.73
C ALA A 515 7.65 -15.64 -5.51
N ARG A 516 8.93 -15.37 -5.18
CA ARG A 516 9.63 -15.96 -4.03
C ARG A 516 9.11 -15.48 -2.68
N LEU A 517 8.71 -14.20 -2.58
CA LEU A 517 8.08 -13.67 -1.38
C LEU A 517 6.78 -14.41 -1.01
N ALA A 518 6.09 -14.98 -2.00
CA ALA A 518 4.85 -15.75 -1.79
C ALA A 518 5.07 -17.22 -1.37
N ILE A 519 6.32 -17.67 -1.25
CA ILE A 519 6.66 -19.01 -0.74
C ILE A 519 6.67 -18.95 0.79
N GLU A 520 5.90 -19.84 1.43
CA GLU A 520 5.69 -19.85 2.89
C GLU A 520 6.60 -20.87 3.60
N ASP A 521 6.94 -21.98 2.94
CA ASP A 521 7.78 -23.03 3.50
C ASP A 521 9.25 -22.88 3.07
N ALA A 522 10.18 -23.13 4.01
CA ALA A 522 11.61 -23.14 3.73
C ALA A 522 11.98 -24.19 2.66
N GLY A 523 12.94 -23.86 1.80
CA GLY A 523 13.36 -24.67 0.66
C GLY A 523 13.57 -23.87 -0.63
N ALA A 524 13.37 -24.52 -1.77
CA ALA A 524 13.72 -23.97 -3.09
C ALA A 524 13.10 -22.59 -3.35
N GLY A 525 13.96 -21.57 -3.45
CA GLY A 525 13.56 -20.18 -3.71
C GLY A 525 12.97 -19.43 -2.52
N TYR A 526 12.89 -20.04 -1.33
CA TYR A 526 12.44 -19.35 -0.12
C TYR A 526 13.41 -18.22 0.27
N MET A 527 12.87 -17.18 0.91
CA MET A 527 13.60 -15.98 1.33
C MET A 527 13.59 -15.87 2.86
N HIS A 528 14.73 -16.15 3.46
CA HIS A 528 14.99 -15.96 4.88
C HIS A 528 15.39 -14.50 5.16
N VAL A 529 14.83 -13.94 6.23
CA VAL A 529 15.05 -12.56 6.66
C VAL A 529 15.31 -12.58 8.17
N PRO A 530 16.26 -11.78 8.69
CA PRO A 530 16.57 -11.83 10.11
C PRO A 530 15.45 -11.17 10.92
N ALA A 531 15.23 -11.66 12.14
CA ALA A 531 14.14 -11.23 13.02
C ALA A 531 14.22 -9.77 13.47
N ASP A 532 15.39 -9.14 13.32
CA ASP A 532 15.63 -7.73 13.63
C ASP A 532 15.47 -6.80 12.42
N ARG A 533 15.07 -7.32 11.25
CA ARG A 533 14.85 -6.51 10.05
C ARG A 533 13.70 -5.52 10.26
N ASP A 534 13.95 -4.25 9.94
CA ASP A 534 12.94 -3.19 9.99
C ASP A 534 11.74 -3.52 9.11
N ILE A 535 10.52 -3.34 9.63
CA ILE A 535 9.26 -3.47 8.90
C ILE A 535 9.23 -2.58 7.63
N ASN A 536 9.92 -1.44 7.64
CA ASN A 536 10.03 -0.57 6.48
C ASN A 536 10.74 -1.25 5.30
N TRP A 537 11.69 -2.16 5.55
CA TRP A 537 12.34 -2.93 4.49
C TRP A 537 11.34 -3.83 3.75
N TYR A 538 10.43 -4.49 4.48
CA TYR A 538 9.34 -5.25 3.88
C TYR A 538 8.38 -4.35 3.11
N ALA A 539 8.08 -3.16 3.64
CA ALA A 539 7.24 -2.18 2.93
C ALA A 539 7.86 -1.73 1.61
N GLN A 540 9.18 -1.55 1.57
CA GLN A 540 9.90 -1.20 0.34
C GLN A 540 9.93 -2.35 -0.68
N LEU A 541 10.02 -3.62 -0.24
CA LEU A 541 9.87 -4.78 -1.14
C LEU A 541 8.50 -4.86 -1.82
N LEU A 542 7.48 -4.30 -1.19
CA LEU A 542 6.12 -4.23 -1.72
C LEU A 542 5.78 -2.84 -2.31
N ALA A 543 6.75 -1.94 -2.44
CA ALA A 543 6.54 -0.56 -2.87
C ALA A 543 6.21 -0.42 -4.36
N GLU A 544 6.37 -1.47 -5.14
CA GLU A 544 5.93 -1.53 -6.54
C GLU A 544 4.84 -2.58 -6.72
N ARG A 545 3.93 -2.31 -7.65
CA ARG A 545 2.85 -3.22 -8.02
C ARG A 545 2.85 -3.50 -9.52
N LEU A 546 2.34 -4.67 -9.89
CA LEU A 546 2.15 -5.04 -11.29
C LEU A 546 0.83 -4.48 -11.81
N ASP A 547 0.91 -3.53 -12.73
CA ASP A 547 -0.22 -2.88 -13.38
C ASP A 547 -0.46 -3.48 -14.78
N VAL A 548 -1.71 -3.61 -15.19
CA VAL A 548 -2.09 -4.14 -16.52
C VAL A 548 -2.46 -2.96 -17.40
N ARG A 549 -1.58 -2.64 -18.34
CA ARG A 549 -1.82 -1.57 -19.33
C ARG A 549 -2.25 -2.16 -20.66
N GLU A 550 -3.06 -1.41 -21.39
CA GLU A 550 -3.50 -1.77 -22.73
C GLU A 550 -2.97 -0.75 -23.74
N SER A 551 -2.34 -1.24 -24.81
CA SER A 551 -1.91 -0.42 -25.94
C SER A 551 -2.12 -1.20 -27.22
N GLY A 552 -2.81 -0.60 -28.19
CA GLY A 552 -3.12 -1.23 -29.48
C GLY A 552 -3.90 -2.55 -29.37
N GLY A 553 -4.78 -2.69 -28.37
CA GLY A 553 -5.60 -3.89 -28.15
C GLY A 553 -4.86 -5.09 -27.52
N ARG A 554 -3.58 -4.91 -27.12
CA ARG A 554 -2.82 -5.92 -26.36
C ARG A 554 -2.61 -5.47 -24.92
N LYS A 555 -2.99 -6.31 -23.97
CA LYS A 555 -2.74 -6.12 -22.54
C LYS A 555 -1.30 -6.55 -22.20
N TYR A 556 -0.55 -5.70 -21.50
CA TYR A 556 0.80 -5.97 -21.04
C TYR A 556 0.98 -5.54 -19.59
N ARG A 557 1.90 -6.19 -18.86
CA ARG A 557 2.10 -5.98 -17.41
C ARG A 557 3.34 -5.12 -17.16
N VAL A 558 3.19 -4.07 -16.36
CA VAL A 558 4.26 -3.11 -16.02
C VAL A 558 4.36 -2.95 -14.51
N TRP A 559 5.57 -2.94 -13.97
CA TRP A 559 5.80 -2.57 -12.57
C TRP A 559 5.68 -1.05 -12.41
N VAL A 560 4.80 -0.63 -11.50
CA VAL A 560 4.52 0.78 -11.22
C VAL A 560 4.76 1.05 -9.73
N PRO A 561 5.55 2.08 -9.38
CA PRO A 561 5.76 2.45 -7.99
C PRO A 561 4.48 2.98 -7.34
N LEU A 562 4.27 2.64 -6.08
CA LEU A 562 3.17 3.15 -5.27
C LEU A 562 3.49 4.58 -4.81
N PRO A 563 2.55 5.54 -4.93
CA PRO A 563 2.77 6.92 -4.51
C PRO A 563 3.20 7.03 -3.04
N GLY A 564 4.24 7.82 -2.78
CA GLY A 564 4.73 8.10 -1.42
C GLY A 564 5.49 6.96 -0.75
N ARG A 565 5.81 5.88 -1.48
CA ARG A 565 6.61 4.76 -0.97
C ARG A 565 8.03 4.79 -1.57
N ARG A 566 9.01 4.49 -0.71
CA ARG A 566 10.41 4.22 -1.05
C ARG A 566 10.54 2.79 -1.58
N ASN A 567 11.47 2.50 -2.48
CA ASN A 567 11.62 1.21 -3.15
C ASN A 567 13.09 0.73 -3.24
N GLU A 568 14.02 1.43 -2.59
CA GLU A 568 15.47 1.19 -2.66
C GLU A 568 15.83 -0.25 -2.22
N ALA A 569 15.15 -0.80 -1.20
CA ALA A 569 15.37 -2.18 -0.77
C ALA A 569 14.94 -3.22 -1.82
N LEU A 570 13.88 -2.95 -2.59
CA LEU A 570 13.45 -3.80 -3.70
C LEU A 570 14.50 -3.81 -4.81
N ASP A 571 15.02 -2.63 -5.15
CA ASP A 571 16.03 -2.49 -6.18
C ASP A 571 17.35 -3.17 -5.74
N CYS A 572 17.80 -2.98 -4.49
CA CYS A 572 18.95 -3.70 -3.93
C CYS A 572 18.78 -5.23 -4.02
N ARG A 573 17.62 -5.77 -3.63
CA ARG A 573 17.32 -7.20 -3.72
C ARG A 573 17.39 -7.71 -5.16
N VAL A 574 16.80 -6.95 -6.08
CA VAL A 574 16.81 -7.25 -7.53
C VAL A 574 18.23 -7.26 -8.08
N TYR A 575 19.09 -6.34 -7.65
CA TYR A 575 20.47 -6.25 -8.11
C TYR A 575 21.36 -7.36 -7.54
N ALA A 576 21.16 -7.73 -6.27
CA ALA A 576 21.82 -8.88 -5.67
C ALA A 576 21.46 -10.18 -6.42
N TYR A 577 20.19 -10.33 -6.83
CA TYR A 577 19.75 -11.45 -7.66
C TYR A 577 20.35 -11.41 -9.07
N ALA A 578 20.41 -10.23 -9.70
CA ALA A 578 21.07 -10.07 -10.98
C ALA A 578 22.56 -10.46 -10.91
N ALA A 579 23.26 -10.16 -9.80
CA ALA A 579 24.63 -10.59 -9.58
C ALA A 579 24.77 -12.12 -9.51
N LEU A 580 23.81 -12.82 -8.88
CA LEU A 580 23.75 -14.29 -8.91
C LEU A 580 23.57 -14.80 -10.34
N CYS A 581 22.60 -14.26 -11.10
CA CYS A 581 22.38 -14.65 -12.49
C CYS A 581 23.63 -14.44 -13.35
N GLY A 582 24.39 -13.36 -13.11
CA GLY A 582 25.68 -13.13 -13.75
C GLY A 582 26.70 -14.22 -13.40
N LEU A 583 26.82 -14.61 -12.13
CA LEU A 583 27.70 -15.72 -11.73
C LEU A 583 27.30 -17.05 -12.37
N LEU A 584 26.01 -17.37 -12.42
CA LEU A 584 25.48 -18.56 -13.09
C LEU A 584 25.82 -18.55 -14.59
N HIS A 585 25.64 -17.40 -15.25
CA HIS A 585 26.02 -17.23 -16.66
C HIS A 585 27.53 -17.44 -16.90
N PHE A 586 28.38 -17.06 -15.93
CA PHE A 586 29.82 -17.31 -15.97
C PHE A 586 30.22 -18.71 -15.44
N GLY A 587 29.29 -19.65 -15.30
CA GLY A 587 29.56 -21.06 -15.04
C GLY A 587 29.56 -21.48 -13.57
N LEU A 588 28.99 -20.67 -12.67
CA LEU A 588 28.80 -21.07 -11.28
C LEU A 588 27.80 -22.23 -11.16
N GLY A 589 28.22 -23.35 -10.58
CA GLY A 589 27.32 -24.44 -10.18
C GLY A 589 26.82 -24.25 -8.75
N LEU A 590 25.71 -23.52 -8.56
CA LEU A 590 25.20 -23.16 -7.24
C LEU A 590 24.94 -24.37 -6.33
N ASN A 591 24.20 -25.37 -6.81
CA ASN A 591 23.86 -26.56 -6.01
C ASN A 591 25.09 -27.37 -5.61
N ARG A 592 26.09 -27.48 -6.50
CA ARG A 592 27.36 -28.12 -6.18
C ARG A 592 28.09 -27.37 -5.06
N ARG A 593 28.08 -26.04 -5.13
CA ARG A 593 28.68 -25.20 -4.10
C ARG A 593 27.93 -25.28 -2.77
N ALA A 594 26.62 -25.51 -2.81
CA ALA A 594 25.82 -25.78 -1.61
C ALA A 594 26.20 -27.13 -0.99
N ASP A 595 26.37 -28.18 -1.80
CA ASP A 595 26.88 -29.48 -1.33
C ASP A 595 28.25 -29.35 -0.65
N GLU A 596 29.16 -28.55 -1.22
CA GLU A 596 30.48 -28.23 -0.62
C GLU A 596 30.37 -27.34 0.63
N ALA A 597 29.33 -26.50 0.71
CA ALA A 597 29.12 -25.59 1.82
C ALA A 597 28.65 -26.33 3.09
N GLU A 598 27.87 -27.39 2.94
CA GLU A 598 27.30 -28.21 4.04
C GLU A 598 28.30 -29.20 4.65
N GLN A 599 29.40 -29.52 3.97
CA GLN A 599 30.43 -30.38 4.55
C GLN A 599 31.05 -29.72 5.81
N PRO A 600 31.33 -30.50 6.88
CA PRO A 600 31.95 -29.98 8.09
C PRO A 600 33.24 -29.23 7.78
N TYR A 601 33.31 -27.97 8.19
CA TYR A 601 34.51 -27.17 7.97
C TYR A 601 35.60 -27.60 8.94
N GLN A 602 36.68 -28.18 8.41
CA GLN A 602 37.92 -28.38 9.16
C GLN A 602 38.83 -27.18 8.87
N ALA A 603 39.06 -26.34 9.89
CA ALA A 603 40.03 -25.26 9.79
C ALA A 603 41.41 -25.86 9.42
N ALA A 604 42.05 -25.31 8.39
CA ALA A 604 43.44 -25.68 8.10
C ALA A 604 44.31 -25.37 9.34
N PRO A 605 45.25 -26.25 9.73
CA PRO A 605 46.11 -25.98 10.87
C PRO A 605 46.83 -24.65 10.64
N GLU A 606 46.71 -23.75 11.62
CA GLU A 606 47.34 -22.43 11.57
C GLU A 606 48.82 -22.59 11.21
N ALA A 607 49.22 -22.03 10.06
CA ALA A 607 50.64 -21.87 9.75
C ALA A 607 51.24 -21.03 10.87
N ARG A 608 52.11 -21.65 11.69
CA ARG A 608 52.83 -21.00 12.79
C ARG A 608 53.33 -19.63 12.33
N ARG A 609 52.74 -18.57 12.86
CA ARG A 609 53.32 -17.23 12.80
C ARG A 609 54.71 -17.31 13.45
N PRO A 610 55.77 -16.75 12.85
CA PRO A 610 57.05 -16.63 13.54
C PRO A 610 56.80 -15.87 14.84
N ILE A 611 57.17 -16.49 15.96
CA ILE A 611 57.16 -15.85 17.27
C ILE A 611 58.04 -14.61 17.17
N GLU A 612 57.45 -13.43 17.32
CA GLU A 612 58.21 -12.21 17.60
C GLU A 612 58.96 -12.45 18.91
N THR A 613 60.27 -12.64 18.79
CA THR A 613 61.17 -12.64 19.93
C THR A 613 61.15 -11.24 20.53
N SER A 614 60.65 -11.14 21.74
CA SER A 614 60.69 -9.95 22.58
C SER A 614 62.11 -9.40 22.63
N ARG A 615 62.30 -8.17 22.17
CA ARG A 615 63.53 -7.42 22.38
C ARG A 615 63.65 -7.11 23.86
N GLU A 616 64.53 -7.86 24.50
CA GLU A 616 65.10 -7.56 25.80
C GLU A 616 65.96 -6.30 25.69
N GLU A 617 65.71 -5.36 26.59
CA GLU A 617 66.40 -4.08 26.72
C GLU A 617 67.87 -4.34 27.08
N THR A 618 68.79 -4.02 26.17
CA THR A 618 70.23 -4.04 26.43
C THR A 618 70.84 -2.67 26.14
N ALA A 619 71.61 -2.19 27.11
CA ALA A 619 72.22 -0.87 27.22
C ALA A 619 73.14 -0.49 26.03
N PRO A 620 73.36 0.82 25.76
CA PRO A 620 74.05 1.28 24.56
C PRO A 620 75.58 1.07 24.65
N PRO A 621 76.26 0.79 23.52
CA PRO A 621 77.73 0.66 23.47
C PRO A 621 78.42 2.04 23.36
N PRO A 622 79.72 2.14 23.72
CA PRO A 622 80.44 3.42 23.78
C PRO A 622 80.87 3.94 22.39
N ALA A 623 81.00 5.26 22.30
CA ALA A 623 81.24 6.03 21.07
C ALA A 623 82.62 5.78 20.41
N ALA A 624 82.63 5.83 19.07
CA ALA A 624 83.82 5.71 18.23
C ALA A 624 84.55 7.05 18.00
N PRO A 625 85.88 7.06 17.77
CA PRO A 625 86.70 8.27 17.66
C PRO A 625 86.68 8.90 16.24
N PRO A 626 87.08 10.17 16.08
CA PRO A 626 86.81 10.94 14.86
C PRO A 626 87.80 10.65 13.72
N PRO A 627 87.38 10.85 12.45
CA PRO A 627 88.21 10.54 11.30
C PRO A 627 89.26 11.63 10.99
N ARG A 628 90.45 11.19 10.57
CA ARG A 628 91.57 12.05 10.13
C ARG A 628 91.36 12.56 8.69
N ALA A 629 91.70 13.83 8.48
CA ALA A 629 91.66 14.53 7.20
C ALA A 629 92.72 14.02 6.19
N ARG A 630 92.39 14.09 4.89
CA ARG A 630 93.34 13.97 3.78
C ARG A 630 93.14 15.10 2.75
N PRO A 631 94.22 15.53 2.05
CA PRO A 631 94.35 16.90 1.56
C PRO A 631 93.90 17.09 0.11
N ALA A 632 93.57 18.34 -0.20
CA ALA A 632 93.09 18.84 -1.49
C ALA A 632 94.12 18.70 -2.63
N ARG A 633 93.62 18.48 -3.85
CA ARG A 633 94.38 18.77 -5.08
C ARG A 633 93.54 19.49 -6.14
N ARG A 634 94.14 20.60 -6.56
CA ARG A 634 93.70 21.67 -7.46
C ARG A 634 93.21 21.24 -8.85
N SER A 635 92.27 22.05 -9.32
CA SER A 635 91.81 22.27 -10.69
C SER A 635 92.89 22.74 -11.67
N ARG A 636 92.82 22.29 -12.94
CA ARG A 636 93.19 23.02 -14.17
C ARG A 636 92.45 22.45 -15.38
N TRP A 637 92.04 23.18 -16.42
CA TRP A 637 91.73 24.60 -16.71
C TRP A 637 91.11 24.58 -18.14
N ALA A 638 90.11 25.42 -18.40
CA ALA A 638 89.64 26.02 -19.69
C ALA A 638 89.69 25.23 -21.03
N SER A 639 88.53 25.12 -21.69
CA SER A 639 88.15 25.90 -22.90
C SER A 639 86.63 25.86 -23.06
#